data_AF-A0A821NSR1-F1
#
_entry.id   AF-A0A821NSR1-F1
#
_cell.length_a   1.000
_cell.length_b   1.000
_cell.length_c   1.000
_cell.angle_alpha   90.00
_cell.angle_beta   90.00
_cell.angle_gamma   90.00
#
_symmetry.space_group_name_H-M   'P 1'
#
loop_
_entity.id
_entity.type
_entity.pdbx_description
1 polymer ?
#
loop_
_entity_poly.entity_id
_entity_poly.type
_entity_poly.pdbx_seq_one_letter_code
_entity_poly.pdbx_strand_id
1 'polypeptide(L)'
;MNEIEKDTSDKQQEYVINDPDDCITIVYTSGSSGFPKGAMISENVFRMTYPIRSVSSNVEHVKFCYRPLAWITERKSAIAAFLDGGCTGFSTGKITQLMKELTLVAPTSFSAPPTFWNNIYSEFNTTLSLTTTTDEETLLEYFSKLIPKRCRVLSIGGAMTSPLVVNFMRRCFQHCKVVEAYGTTECGRIAFNYKFLETVIDYRLEQVTEMGYTPHDKPFPRGELVIKTTQMFSGYVNNPEETKLALTEDGFFRTGDIVELRCNDDGTSNIHVIDRKKNFFKLAQGQFVSPEFLEGIYIQSLFIEQIYIYGDGLKNCVQAVVVPNKEHIENCFAKDIIEQICSNNPDRRLYDAIMTDLHTIAIKESLRKHEIPSKIIIDFEPFTTENGLLTVSMKPCRRKLAAYYADRLKDNNSIDNQLKIIVERALGKQMPFNEDDQFFLVTGGDSLTGLRLSHMIRNDLGVSIPLNVLYESNMTLQRLVNIIKDPLQMSCSSESIKSRLLHDSELELNITNKKQKNINYSPSMIFITGTTGFVGAFLLAEMLKVYPSTCKFACLVRCQPFINPFDRIRESMMFFQLWNENFREQIIALRGDLAKGHFGFDDVTYENLASKIDMIVHCGAIVNFVLPYSTQYSINVHGTLEVIRFAAHSAAYIPIAYISTLSVLPPGIRHETPIDHIHPDHLKNGYAQSKWVAEKLIAKASRFGLPVVIYRLGSIGPSTETGACNPHDVNTLFVSTIMKLRHCPLTMINMKLNQLPVNFAAQNIIHLNRIATDTCGNIYHIVNENGGISFEDVLQGIRNCDIPIDTISDNEWRAKLMSESKQNDLLDLIGELFLHNSFKPENTITVQKDSNEASQLNSLSLDNDYIRKWLIFILGSIISS
;
A
#
# COMPACT_ATOMS: atom_id res chain seq x y z
N MET A 1 -6.48 -17.73 -61.68
CA MET A 1 -6.39 -19.07 -62.29
C MET A 1 -6.10 -19.00 -63.79
N ASN A 2 -6.82 -18.19 -64.57
CA ASN A 2 -6.64 -18.09 -66.04
C ASN A 2 -5.27 -17.58 -66.54
N GLU A 3 -4.42 -16.97 -65.70
CA GLU A 3 -3.04 -16.60 -66.09
C GLU A 3 -2.00 -17.68 -65.74
N ILE A 4 -2.27 -18.55 -64.76
CA ILE A 4 -1.33 -19.60 -64.34
C ILE A 4 -1.45 -20.84 -65.25
N GLU A 5 -2.64 -21.10 -65.81
CA GLU A 5 -2.85 -22.21 -66.74
C GLU A 5 -2.36 -21.93 -68.17
N LYS A 6 -2.00 -20.68 -68.50
CA LYS A 6 -1.52 -20.31 -69.84
C LYS A 6 -0.03 -20.55 -70.08
N ASP A 7 0.76 -20.75 -69.01
CA ASP A 7 2.23 -20.84 -69.10
C ASP A 7 2.77 -22.28 -68.93
N THR A 8 1.88 -23.28 -68.77
CA THR A 8 2.26 -24.70 -68.65
C THR A 8 2.35 -25.41 -70.01
N SER A 9 2.73 -24.70 -71.07
CA SER A 9 3.12 -25.37 -72.32
C SER A 9 4.45 -26.12 -72.12
N ASP A 10 4.36 -27.42 -71.91
CA ASP A 10 5.31 -28.45 -72.36
C ASP A 10 6.81 -28.21 -72.13
N LYS A 11 7.21 -27.71 -70.96
CA LYS A 11 8.57 -27.92 -70.46
C LYS A 11 8.50 -28.71 -69.16
N GLN A 12 8.41 -30.04 -69.27
CA GLN A 12 8.92 -30.91 -68.20
C GLN A 12 10.38 -30.52 -67.99
N GLN A 13 10.65 -29.73 -66.95
CA GLN A 13 12.01 -29.49 -66.51
C GLN A 13 12.62 -30.86 -66.20
N GLU A 14 13.81 -31.15 -66.75
CA GLU A 14 14.54 -32.35 -66.40
C GLU A 14 14.66 -32.42 -64.88
N TYR A 15 14.14 -33.51 -64.30
CA TYR A 15 14.21 -33.77 -62.88
C TYR A 15 15.69 -33.92 -62.52
N VAL A 16 16.28 -32.88 -61.92
CA VAL A 16 17.66 -32.94 -61.45
C VAL A 16 17.71 -33.99 -60.34
N ILE A 17 18.64 -34.93 -60.44
CA ILE A 17 18.95 -35.84 -59.33
C ILE A 17 19.53 -34.95 -58.23
N ASN A 18 18.73 -34.69 -57.20
CA ASN A 18 19.16 -33.93 -56.05
C ASN A 18 20.10 -34.78 -55.19
N ASP A 19 21.21 -34.20 -54.75
CA ASP A 19 21.96 -34.75 -53.63
C ASP A 19 21.04 -34.74 -52.39
N PRO A 20 20.97 -35.82 -51.58
CA PRO A 20 20.16 -35.82 -50.36
C PRO A 20 20.42 -34.63 -49.42
N ASP A 21 21.60 -34.01 -49.48
CA ASP A 21 21.95 -32.85 -48.67
C ASP A 21 21.61 -31.49 -49.32
N ASP A 22 21.08 -31.49 -50.55
CA ASP A 22 20.65 -30.27 -51.24
C ASP A 22 19.51 -29.57 -50.49
N CYS A 23 19.61 -28.25 -50.36
CA CYS A 23 18.58 -27.42 -49.74
C CYS A 23 17.34 -27.33 -50.63
N ILE A 24 16.27 -28.04 -50.27
CA ILE A 24 15.01 -28.04 -51.02
C ILE A 24 14.04 -26.94 -50.58
N THR A 25 14.20 -26.43 -49.35
CA THR A 25 13.32 -25.37 -48.86
C THR A 25 13.96 -24.50 -47.79
N ILE A 26 13.61 -23.22 -47.82
CA ILE A 26 14.02 -22.24 -46.82
C ILE A 26 12.79 -21.86 -45.98
N VAL A 27 12.97 -21.84 -44.66
CA VAL A 27 11.94 -21.42 -43.70
C VAL A 27 12.46 -20.23 -42.93
N TYR A 28 11.87 -19.05 -43.15
CA TYR A 28 12.24 -17.87 -42.38
C TYR A 28 11.66 -17.92 -40.98
N THR A 29 12.53 -17.84 -39.97
CA THR A 29 12.16 -17.78 -38.56
C THR A 29 12.37 -16.36 -38.05
N SER A 30 11.40 -15.85 -37.28
CA SER A 30 11.58 -14.62 -36.52
C SER A 30 12.41 -14.94 -35.27
N GLY A 31 13.71 -15.19 -35.46
CA GLY A 31 14.63 -15.48 -34.37
C GLY A 31 14.71 -14.33 -33.37
N SER A 32 15.24 -14.63 -32.18
CA SER A 32 15.42 -13.71 -31.04
C SER A 32 16.11 -12.38 -31.33
N SER A 33 16.77 -12.24 -32.49
CA SER A 33 17.49 -11.03 -32.91
C SER A 33 16.60 -10.01 -33.63
N GLY A 34 15.31 -10.28 -33.82
CA GLY A 34 14.35 -9.35 -34.42
C GLY A 34 14.37 -9.26 -35.95
N PHE A 35 15.35 -9.87 -36.61
CA PHE A 35 15.43 -9.99 -38.08
C PHE A 35 15.14 -11.44 -38.53
N PRO A 36 14.35 -11.66 -39.59
CA PRO A 36 14.08 -13.00 -40.09
C PRO A 36 15.35 -13.74 -40.54
N LYS A 37 15.54 -14.99 -40.10
CA LYS A 37 16.65 -15.87 -40.51
C LYS A 37 16.12 -17.03 -41.32
N GLY A 38 16.65 -17.28 -42.52
CA GLY A 38 16.21 -18.37 -43.38
C GLY A 38 16.89 -19.69 -43.00
N ALA A 39 16.21 -20.59 -42.30
CA ALA A 39 16.71 -21.94 -42.03
C ALA A 39 16.65 -22.79 -43.30
N MET A 40 17.79 -23.33 -43.72
CA MET A 40 17.92 -24.22 -44.88
C MET A 40 17.57 -25.65 -44.47
N ILE A 41 16.60 -26.25 -45.14
CA ILE A 41 16.19 -27.63 -44.90
C ILE A 41 16.58 -28.47 -46.11
N SER A 42 17.44 -29.47 -45.89
CA SER A 42 17.87 -30.38 -46.95
C SER A 42 16.75 -31.34 -47.38
N GLU A 43 16.90 -31.93 -48.56
CA GLU A 43 15.99 -32.95 -49.05
C GLU A 43 15.87 -34.12 -48.07
N ASN A 44 16.98 -34.63 -47.54
CA ASN A 44 16.99 -35.74 -46.59
C ASN A 44 16.15 -35.40 -45.34
N VAL A 45 16.37 -34.23 -44.74
CA VAL A 45 15.61 -33.75 -43.57
C VAL A 45 14.13 -33.58 -43.91
N PHE A 46 13.85 -33.04 -45.09
CA PHE A 46 12.48 -32.87 -45.56
C PHE A 46 11.77 -34.21 -45.75
N ARG A 47 12.42 -35.19 -46.39
CA ARG A 47 11.89 -36.55 -46.62
C ARG A 47 11.68 -37.31 -45.31
N MET A 48 12.58 -37.17 -44.33
CA MET A 48 12.41 -37.76 -43.00
C MET A 48 11.18 -37.26 -42.24
N THR A 49 10.60 -36.13 -42.65
CA THR A 49 9.32 -35.66 -42.10
C THR A 49 8.13 -36.54 -42.53
N TYR A 50 8.22 -37.26 -43.65
CA TYR A 50 7.13 -38.04 -44.25
C TYR A 50 7.49 -39.53 -44.31
N PRO A 51 7.42 -40.28 -43.18
CA PRO A 51 7.75 -41.70 -43.19
C PRO A 51 6.81 -42.47 -44.14
N ILE A 52 7.38 -43.43 -44.88
CA ILE A 52 6.68 -44.27 -45.89
C ILE A 52 5.42 -44.95 -45.34
N ARG A 53 5.32 -45.17 -44.02
CA ARG A 53 4.15 -45.75 -43.33
C ARG A 53 2.85 -44.94 -43.50
N SER A 54 2.94 -43.65 -43.81
CA SER A 54 1.78 -42.74 -43.99
C SER A 54 0.95 -43.13 -45.22
N VAL A 55 1.64 -43.52 -46.29
CA VAL A 55 1.09 -43.83 -47.62
C VAL A 55 0.37 -45.19 -47.66
N SER A 56 0.64 -46.09 -46.71
CA SER A 56 0.03 -47.43 -46.64
C SER A 56 -1.17 -47.52 -45.69
N SER A 57 -1.66 -46.39 -45.14
CA SER A 57 -2.78 -46.39 -44.20
C SER A 57 -4.11 -46.20 -44.94
N ASN A 58 -5.08 -47.12 -44.78
CA ASN A 58 -6.46 -46.98 -45.28
C ASN A 58 -7.28 -45.91 -44.50
N VAL A 59 -6.61 -44.89 -43.97
CA VAL A 59 -7.21 -43.86 -43.11
C VAL A 59 -7.40 -42.61 -43.96
N GLU A 60 -8.62 -42.09 -44.03
CA GLU A 60 -8.91 -40.82 -44.69
C GLU A 60 -8.05 -39.71 -44.07
N HIS A 61 -7.29 -38.96 -44.88
CA HIS A 61 -6.44 -37.86 -44.42
C HIS A 61 -6.98 -36.51 -44.90
N VAL A 62 -7.84 -35.90 -44.08
CA VAL A 62 -8.32 -34.54 -44.31
C VAL A 62 -7.53 -33.57 -43.43
N LYS A 63 -6.87 -32.59 -44.04
CA LYS A 63 -6.12 -31.52 -43.35
C LYS A 63 -6.83 -30.17 -43.52
N PHE A 64 -6.62 -29.29 -42.55
CA PHE A 64 -7.13 -27.92 -42.60
C PHE A 64 -5.98 -26.93 -42.42
N CYS A 65 -5.70 -26.15 -43.46
CA CYS A 65 -4.66 -25.14 -43.48
C CYS A 65 -5.28 -23.74 -43.37
N TYR A 66 -5.16 -23.15 -42.17
CA TYR A 66 -5.70 -21.83 -41.86
C TYR A 66 -4.62 -20.76 -41.61
N ARG A 67 -3.34 -21.15 -41.67
CA ARG A 67 -2.19 -20.24 -41.58
C ARG A 67 -1.36 -20.29 -42.87
N PRO A 68 -0.53 -19.28 -43.15
CA PRO A 68 0.29 -19.25 -44.35
C PRO A 68 1.23 -20.45 -44.47
N LEU A 69 1.43 -20.98 -45.69
CA LEU A 69 2.41 -22.03 -46.00
C LEU A 69 3.87 -21.59 -45.77
N ALA A 70 4.11 -20.34 -45.41
CA ALA A 70 5.39 -19.88 -44.86
C ALA A 70 5.75 -20.63 -43.56
N TRP A 71 4.75 -21.14 -42.84
CA TRP A 71 4.95 -21.93 -41.64
C TRP A 71 5.22 -23.38 -41.98
N ILE A 72 6.32 -23.89 -41.45
CA ILE A 72 6.74 -25.25 -41.77
C ILE A 72 5.70 -26.30 -41.36
N THR A 73 4.94 -26.10 -40.27
CA THR A 73 3.87 -27.02 -39.86
C THR A 73 2.75 -27.08 -40.89
N GLU A 74 2.27 -25.93 -41.39
CA GLU A 74 1.20 -25.88 -42.41
C GLU A 74 1.69 -26.43 -43.75
N ARG A 75 2.91 -26.06 -44.15
CA ARG A 75 3.56 -26.58 -45.36
C ARG A 75 3.65 -28.10 -45.31
N LYS A 76 4.12 -28.64 -44.18
CA LYS A 76 4.21 -30.09 -43.95
C LYS A 76 2.84 -30.75 -43.98
N SER A 77 1.83 -30.15 -43.34
CA SER A 77 0.47 -30.69 -43.34
C SER A 77 -0.17 -30.72 -44.73
N ALA A 78 -0.03 -29.64 -45.50
CA ALA A 78 -0.56 -29.56 -46.87
C ALA A 78 0.11 -30.60 -47.79
N ILE A 79 1.44 -30.69 -47.75
CA ILE A 79 2.20 -31.63 -48.59
C ILE A 79 1.94 -33.09 -48.18
N ALA A 80 1.87 -33.38 -46.87
CA ALA A 80 1.53 -34.72 -46.38
C ALA A 80 0.17 -35.19 -46.94
N ALA A 81 -0.84 -34.32 -46.96
CA ALA A 81 -2.14 -34.67 -47.53
C ALA A 81 -2.04 -35.07 -49.01
N PHE A 82 -1.22 -34.38 -49.81
CA PHE A 82 -1.01 -34.75 -51.22
C PHE A 82 -0.26 -36.07 -51.38
N LEU A 83 0.75 -36.33 -50.55
CA LEU A 83 1.53 -37.57 -50.59
C LEU A 83 0.74 -38.80 -50.12
N ASP A 84 -0.18 -38.61 -49.16
CA ASP A 84 -1.01 -39.67 -48.58
C ASP A 84 -2.32 -39.92 -49.36
N GLY A 85 -2.54 -39.22 -50.49
CA GLY A 85 -3.79 -39.32 -51.27
C GLY A 85 -5.02 -38.72 -50.57
N GLY A 86 -4.80 -37.82 -49.61
CA GLY A 86 -5.82 -37.11 -48.85
C GLY A 86 -6.26 -35.79 -49.49
N CYS A 87 -6.88 -34.93 -48.70
CA CYS A 87 -7.33 -33.61 -49.13
C CYS A 87 -7.01 -32.51 -48.09
N THR A 88 -6.78 -31.30 -48.59
CA THR A 88 -6.52 -30.12 -47.73
C THR A 88 -7.58 -29.06 -47.99
N GLY A 89 -8.30 -28.66 -46.94
CA GLY A 89 -9.12 -27.46 -46.94
C GLY A 89 -8.27 -26.24 -46.62
N PHE A 90 -8.43 -25.15 -47.37
CA PHE A 90 -7.76 -23.88 -47.12
C PHE A 90 -8.75 -22.86 -46.56
N SER A 91 -8.37 -22.17 -45.50
CA SER A 91 -9.18 -21.09 -44.92
C SER A 91 -9.31 -19.91 -45.89
N THR A 92 -10.43 -19.18 -45.79
CA THR A 92 -10.58 -17.87 -46.46
C THR A 92 -9.69 -16.78 -45.86
N GLY A 93 -9.01 -17.06 -44.75
CA GLY A 93 -8.14 -16.13 -44.02
C GLY A 93 -8.89 -15.24 -43.02
N LYS A 94 -10.22 -15.35 -42.93
CA LYS A 94 -11.04 -14.62 -41.98
C LYS A 94 -11.15 -15.38 -40.67
N ILE A 95 -10.49 -14.89 -39.62
CA ILE A 95 -10.44 -15.58 -38.34
C ILE A 95 -11.82 -15.76 -37.69
N THR A 96 -12.76 -14.83 -37.94
CA THR A 96 -14.15 -14.92 -37.47
C THR A 96 -14.93 -16.08 -38.08
N GLN A 97 -14.44 -16.65 -39.19
CA GLN A 97 -15.05 -17.81 -39.85
C GLN A 97 -14.35 -19.12 -39.51
N LEU A 98 -13.23 -19.08 -38.77
CA LEU A 98 -12.36 -20.23 -38.56
C LEU A 98 -13.10 -21.46 -37.98
N MET A 99 -14.01 -21.26 -37.02
CA MET A 99 -14.79 -22.36 -36.44
C MET A 99 -15.78 -22.95 -37.44
N LYS A 100 -16.45 -22.11 -38.24
CA LYS A 100 -17.38 -22.57 -39.29
C LYS A 100 -16.63 -23.35 -40.37
N GLU A 101 -15.46 -22.86 -40.76
CA GLU A 101 -14.58 -23.52 -41.72
C GLU A 101 -14.03 -24.84 -41.16
N LEU A 102 -13.65 -24.88 -39.89
CA LEU A 102 -13.22 -26.10 -39.20
C LEU A 102 -14.33 -27.16 -39.23
N THR A 103 -15.58 -26.76 -38.96
CA THR A 103 -16.74 -27.64 -39.05
C THR A 103 -17.01 -28.12 -40.47
N LEU A 104 -16.89 -27.23 -41.46
CA LEU A 104 -17.10 -27.54 -42.88
C LEU A 104 -16.05 -28.52 -43.43
N VAL A 105 -14.78 -28.26 -43.13
CA VAL A 105 -13.64 -29.10 -43.57
C VAL A 105 -13.61 -30.41 -42.80
N ALA A 106 -14.01 -30.41 -41.53
CA ALA A 106 -14.01 -31.56 -40.63
C ALA A 106 -12.68 -32.35 -40.69
N PRO A 107 -11.53 -31.72 -40.37
CA PRO A 107 -10.23 -32.36 -40.53
C PRO A 107 -10.06 -33.55 -39.58
N THR A 108 -9.16 -34.45 -39.94
CA THR A 108 -8.81 -35.66 -39.17
C THR A 108 -7.89 -35.37 -38.00
N SER A 109 -7.13 -34.28 -38.11
CA SER A 109 -6.27 -33.75 -37.07
C SER A 109 -6.30 -32.24 -37.13
N PHE A 110 -6.36 -31.57 -35.97
CA PHE A 110 -6.32 -30.12 -35.90
C PHE A 110 -5.22 -29.65 -34.95
N SER A 111 -4.43 -28.68 -35.40
CA SER A 111 -3.34 -28.11 -34.60
C SER A 111 -3.50 -26.61 -34.46
N ALA A 112 -3.44 -26.14 -33.22
CA ALA A 112 -3.54 -24.73 -32.92
C ALA A 112 -2.61 -24.33 -31.77
N PRO A 113 -2.10 -23.08 -31.78
CA PRO A 113 -1.26 -22.58 -30.70
C PRO A 113 -2.06 -22.46 -29.39
N PRO A 114 -1.38 -22.35 -28.24
CA PRO A 114 -2.04 -22.22 -26.94
C PRO A 114 -3.05 -21.07 -26.88
N THR A 115 -2.76 -19.95 -27.56
CA THR A 115 -3.65 -18.78 -27.60
C THR A 115 -5.05 -19.11 -28.13
N PHE A 116 -5.17 -20.01 -29.10
CA PHE A 116 -6.47 -20.45 -29.62
C PHE A 116 -7.26 -21.24 -28.57
N TRP A 117 -6.59 -22.14 -27.85
CA TRP A 117 -7.23 -22.99 -26.84
C TRP A 117 -7.54 -22.24 -25.54
N ASN A 118 -6.71 -21.27 -25.18
CA ASN A 118 -6.95 -20.37 -24.06
C ASN A 118 -8.26 -19.61 -24.25
N ASN A 119 -8.55 -19.13 -25.46
CA ASN A 119 -9.80 -18.44 -25.77
C ASN A 119 -11.02 -19.34 -25.54
N ILE A 120 -10.97 -20.58 -26.05
CA ILE A 120 -12.06 -21.56 -25.84
C ILE A 120 -12.23 -21.90 -24.35
N TYR A 121 -11.12 -22.06 -23.63
CA TYR A 121 -11.16 -22.34 -22.19
C TYR A 121 -11.72 -21.15 -21.38
N SER A 122 -11.37 -19.92 -21.75
CA SER A 122 -11.90 -18.71 -21.14
C SER A 122 -13.40 -18.57 -21.38
N GLU A 123 -13.87 -18.83 -22.60
CA GLU A 123 -15.29 -18.85 -22.96
C GLU A 123 -16.07 -19.91 -22.16
N PHE A 124 -15.49 -21.11 -22.01
CA PHE A 124 -16.05 -22.19 -21.19
C PHE A 124 -16.18 -21.77 -19.71
N ASN A 125 -15.10 -21.26 -19.10
CA ASN A 125 -15.13 -20.84 -17.70
C ASN A 125 -16.08 -19.67 -17.48
N THR A 126 -16.14 -18.73 -18.44
CA THR A 126 -17.09 -17.61 -18.41
C THR A 126 -18.50 -18.16 -18.39
N THR A 127 -18.86 -19.01 -19.36
CA THR A 127 -20.20 -19.63 -19.42
C THR A 127 -20.54 -20.38 -18.13
N LEU A 128 -19.59 -21.18 -17.61
CA LEU A 128 -19.75 -21.93 -16.37
C LEU A 128 -20.00 -21.01 -15.16
N SER A 129 -19.34 -19.85 -15.09
CA SER A 129 -19.53 -18.89 -14.01
C SER A 129 -20.88 -18.16 -14.08
N LEU A 130 -21.47 -18.05 -15.28
CA LEU A 130 -22.71 -17.33 -15.54
C LEU A 130 -23.96 -18.20 -15.39
N THR A 131 -23.84 -19.50 -15.63
CA THR A 131 -24.95 -20.44 -15.52
C THR A 131 -25.11 -20.96 -14.09
N THR A 132 -26.24 -20.65 -13.43
CA THR A 132 -26.59 -21.19 -12.10
C THR A 132 -27.28 -22.56 -12.16
N THR A 133 -27.75 -22.97 -13.35
CA THR A 133 -28.61 -24.15 -13.56
C THR A 133 -28.00 -25.22 -14.46
N THR A 134 -26.92 -24.92 -15.17
CA THR A 134 -26.25 -25.86 -16.08
C THR A 134 -25.03 -26.45 -15.38
N ASP A 135 -25.02 -27.76 -15.21
CA ASP A 135 -23.87 -28.46 -14.65
C ASP A 135 -22.69 -28.46 -15.65
N GLU A 136 -21.48 -28.60 -15.12
CA GLU A 136 -20.23 -28.56 -15.89
C GLU A 136 -20.21 -29.61 -17.02
N GLU A 137 -20.86 -30.76 -16.83
CA GLU A 137 -20.85 -31.87 -17.78
C GLU A 137 -21.67 -31.53 -19.03
N THR A 138 -22.83 -30.89 -18.86
CA THR A 138 -23.65 -30.38 -19.97
C THR A 138 -22.89 -29.32 -20.79
N LEU A 139 -22.13 -28.43 -20.14
CA LEU A 139 -21.29 -27.44 -20.84
C LEU A 139 -20.13 -28.10 -21.58
N LEU A 140 -19.46 -29.08 -20.97
CA LEU A 140 -18.43 -29.84 -21.65
C LEU A 140 -18.99 -30.53 -22.90
N GLU A 141 -20.20 -31.07 -22.86
CA GLU A 141 -20.86 -31.65 -24.04
C GLU A 141 -21.14 -30.60 -25.12
N TYR A 142 -21.60 -29.40 -24.76
CA TYR A 142 -21.80 -28.30 -25.70
C TYR A 142 -20.50 -27.90 -26.40
N PHE A 143 -19.45 -27.62 -25.64
CA PHE A 143 -18.14 -27.24 -26.18
C PHE A 143 -17.49 -28.38 -26.97
N SER A 144 -17.75 -29.65 -26.62
CA SER A 144 -17.20 -30.80 -27.35
C SER A 144 -17.61 -30.82 -28.83
N LYS A 145 -18.76 -30.22 -29.17
CA LYS A 145 -19.32 -30.14 -30.54
C LYS A 145 -18.58 -29.14 -31.42
N LEU A 146 -17.76 -28.25 -30.84
CA LEU A 146 -16.93 -27.31 -31.60
C LEU A 146 -15.88 -28.02 -32.47
N ILE A 147 -15.41 -29.18 -32.01
CA ILE A 147 -14.47 -30.02 -32.75
C ILE A 147 -15.24 -31.13 -33.48
N PRO A 148 -15.12 -31.24 -34.81
CA PRO A 148 -15.85 -32.26 -35.57
C PRO A 148 -15.45 -33.67 -35.16
N LYS A 149 -16.43 -34.59 -35.11
CA LYS A 149 -16.20 -36.02 -34.75
C LYS A 149 -15.19 -36.76 -35.64
N ARG A 150 -14.93 -36.25 -36.86
CA ARG A 150 -13.90 -36.79 -37.76
C ARG A 150 -12.49 -36.48 -37.24
N CYS A 151 -12.32 -35.41 -36.47
CA CYS A 151 -11.06 -35.08 -35.84
C CYS A 151 -10.77 -36.09 -34.73
N ARG A 152 -9.59 -36.73 -34.81
CA ARG A 152 -9.13 -37.74 -33.84
C ARG A 152 -7.93 -37.28 -33.04
N VAL A 153 -7.23 -36.25 -33.49
CA VAL A 153 -6.02 -35.75 -32.85
C VAL A 153 -6.07 -34.23 -32.77
N LEU A 154 -5.93 -33.71 -31.56
CA LEU A 154 -5.72 -32.29 -31.30
C LEU A 154 -4.27 -32.09 -30.88
N SER A 155 -3.55 -31.21 -31.57
CA SER A 155 -2.17 -30.91 -31.23
C SER A 155 -1.99 -29.46 -30.82
N ILE A 156 -1.44 -29.26 -29.62
CA ILE A 156 -1.00 -27.97 -29.11
C ILE A 156 0.50 -27.86 -29.29
N GLY A 157 1.00 -26.72 -29.77
CA GLY A 157 2.44 -26.48 -29.84
C GLY A 157 2.79 -25.07 -30.27
N GLY A 158 4.09 -24.78 -30.28
CA GLY A 158 4.65 -23.49 -30.70
C GLY A 158 4.73 -22.42 -29.58
N ALA A 159 4.23 -22.73 -28.39
CA ALA A 159 4.46 -22.00 -27.14
C ALA A 159 4.12 -22.92 -25.94
N MET A 160 4.53 -22.51 -24.74
CA MET A 160 4.17 -23.19 -23.51
C MET A 160 2.66 -23.07 -23.23
N THR A 161 2.07 -24.10 -22.61
CA THR A 161 0.63 -24.18 -22.34
C THR A 161 0.38 -24.51 -20.87
N SER A 162 -0.65 -23.89 -20.27
CA SER A 162 -1.06 -24.21 -18.91
C SER A 162 -1.61 -25.65 -18.82
N PRO A 163 -1.23 -26.42 -17.78
CA PRO A 163 -1.82 -27.74 -17.53
C PRO A 163 -3.35 -27.72 -17.40
N LEU A 164 -3.95 -26.61 -16.94
CA LEU A 164 -5.40 -26.48 -16.82
C LEU A 164 -6.10 -26.52 -18.18
N VAL A 165 -5.56 -25.80 -19.17
CA VAL A 165 -6.11 -25.76 -20.54
C VAL A 165 -6.01 -27.13 -21.19
N VAL A 166 -4.88 -27.81 -20.99
CA VAL A 166 -4.65 -29.16 -21.51
C VAL A 166 -5.60 -30.16 -20.86
N ASN A 167 -5.80 -30.07 -19.55
CA ASN A 167 -6.75 -30.91 -18.82
C ASN A 167 -8.20 -30.64 -19.24
N PHE A 168 -8.57 -29.37 -19.42
CA PHE A 168 -9.87 -28.98 -19.99
C PHE A 168 -10.06 -29.61 -21.37
N MET A 169 -9.10 -29.49 -22.28
CA MET A 169 -9.21 -30.10 -23.61
C MET A 169 -9.36 -31.62 -23.56
N ARG A 170 -8.63 -32.30 -22.67
CA ARG A 170 -8.76 -33.75 -22.48
C ARG A 170 -10.15 -34.14 -21.97
N ARG A 171 -10.74 -33.33 -21.09
CA ARG A 171 -12.10 -33.54 -20.55
C ARG A 171 -13.20 -33.22 -21.55
N CYS A 172 -13.05 -32.13 -22.30
CA CYS A 172 -14.04 -31.62 -23.26
C CYS A 172 -14.03 -32.41 -24.57
N PHE A 173 -12.86 -32.72 -25.11
CA PHE A 173 -12.71 -33.37 -26.41
C PHE A 173 -12.31 -34.85 -26.27
N GLN A 174 -13.08 -35.62 -25.50
CA GLN A 174 -12.78 -37.04 -25.22
C GLN A 174 -12.67 -37.93 -26.47
N HIS A 175 -13.31 -37.51 -27.58
CA HIS A 175 -13.24 -38.19 -28.87
C HIS A 175 -11.91 -37.96 -29.62
N CYS A 176 -11.06 -37.06 -29.11
CA CYS A 176 -9.76 -36.71 -29.64
C CYS A 176 -8.63 -37.09 -28.67
N LYS A 177 -7.49 -37.52 -29.24
CA LYS A 177 -6.22 -37.57 -28.50
C LYS A 177 -5.59 -36.18 -28.47
N VAL A 178 -5.49 -35.58 -27.29
CA VAL A 178 -4.80 -34.30 -27.08
C VAL A 178 -3.30 -34.54 -26.93
N VAL A 179 -2.50 -33.89 -27.77
CA VAL A 179 -1.04 -34.05 -27.86
C VAL A 179 -0.36 -32.69 -27.73
N GLU A 180 0.46 -32.54 -26.69
CA GLU A 180 1.37 -31.41 -26.53
C GLU A 180 2.64 -31.68 -27.33
N ALA A 181 3.00 -30.77 -28.24
CA ALA A 181 4.10 -30.91 -29.17
C ALA A 181 5.16 -29.81 -28.94
N TYR A 182 6.40 -30.23 -28.69
CA TYR A 182 7.55 -29.37 -28.54
C TYR A 182 8.54 -29.57 -29.69
N GLY A 183 9.08 -28.47 -30.23
CA GLY A 183 10.05 -28.49 -31.33
C GLY A 183 10.42 -27.09 -31.83
N THR A 184 11.43 -27.03 -32.68
CA THR A 184 11.94 -25.81 -33.33
C THR A 184 11.92 -25.99 -34.85
N THR A 185 12.15 -24.90 -35.60
CA THR A 185 12.26 -25.01 -37.07
C THR A 185 13.57 -25.71 -37.43
N GLU A 186 14.61 -25.43 -36.67
CA GLU A 186 16.00 -25.83 -36.88
C GLU A 186 16.27 -27.30 -36.50
N CYS A 187 15.50 -27.89 -35.58
CA CYS A 187 15.67 -29.28 -35.13
C CYS A 187 14.44 -30.16 -35.37
N GLY A 188 13.37 -29.63 -35.94
CA GLY A 188 12.11 -30.34 -36.09
C GLY A 188 11.41 -30.60 -34.75
N ARG A 189 10.64 -31.70 -34.69
CA ARG A 189 9.90 -32.08 -33.47
C ARG A 189 10.83 -32.78 -32.48
N ILE A 190 10.75 -32.39 -31.21
CA ILE A 190 11.62 -32.86 -30.13
C ILE A 190 10.87 -33.77 -29.16
N ALA A 191 9.66 -33.41 -28.75
CA ALA A 191 8.90 -34.17 -27.75
C ALA A 191 7.38 -34.14 -27.97
N PHE A 192 6.71 -35.21 -27.53
CA PHE A 192 5.25 -35.28 -27.35
C PHE A 192 4.89 -35.58 -25.91
N ASN A 193 3.97 -34.81 -25.32
CA ASN A 193 3.52 -34.97 -23.92
C ASN A 193 4.72 -35.15 -22.98
N TYR A 194 5.70 -34.26 -23.09
CA TYR A 194 6.97 -34.25 -22.33
C TYR A 194 7.95 -35.39 -22.63
N LYS A 195 7.62 -36.34 -23.50
CA LYS A 195 8.52 -37.45 -23.86
C LYS A 195 9.30 -37.16 -25.14
N PHE A 196 10.62 -37.34 -25.09
CA PHE A 196 11.48 -37.22 -26.27
C PHE A 196 11.05 -38.19 -27.38
N LEU A 197 11.17 -37.74 -28.63
CA LEU A 197 10.93 -38.54 -29.82
C LEU A 197 12.18 -39.31 -30.24
N GLU A 198 12.01 -40.40 -30.98
CA GLU A 198 13.10 -41.20 -31.56
C GLU A 198 13.99 -40.40 -32.52
N THR A 199 13.52 -39.24 -32.99
CA THR A 199 14.30 -38.31 -33.81
C THR A 199 15.39 -37.59 -33.03
N VAL A 200 15.35 -37.64 -31.69
CA VAL A 200 16.38 -37.06 -30.81
C VAL A 200 17.52 -38.06 -30.70
N ILE A 201 18.71 -37.63 -31.13
CA ILE A 201 19.93 -38.45 -31.13
C ILE A 201 20.62 -38.34 -29.77
N ASP A 202 20.78 -37.11 -29.29
CA ASP A 202 21.48 -36.80 -28.05
C ASP A 202 21.04 -35.42 -27.51
N TYR A 203 21.11 -35.22 -26.21
CA TYR A 203 20.77 -33.95 -25.56
C TYR A 203 21.52 -33.76 -24.24
N ARG A 204 21.76 -32.50 -23.87
CA ARG A 204 22.28 -32.14 -22.55
C ARG A 204 21.78 -30.77 -22.11
N LEU A 205 21.88 -30.49 -20.81
CA LEU A 205 21.58 -29.18 -20.25
C LEU A 205 22.87 -28.37 -20.11
N GLU A 206 22.86 -27.15 -20.63
CA GLU A 206 23.91 -26.17 -20.36
C GLU A 206 23.48 -25.19 -19.26
N GLN A 207 24.44 -24.84 -18.39
CA GLN A 207 24.22 -23.87 -17.34
C GLN A 207 23.97 -22.48 -17.93
N VAL A 208 22.98 -21.77 -17.40
CA VAL A 208 22.67 -20.38 -17.76
C VAL A 208 22.90 -19.53 -16.52
N THR A 209 24.17 -19.17 -16.31
CA THR A 209 24.66 -18.41 -15.14
C THR A 209 23.90 -17.12 -14.92
N GLU A 210 23.59 -16.40 -16.00
CA GLU A 210 22.85 -15.15 -15.98
C GLU A 210 21.50 -15.32 -15.30
N MET A 211 20.74 -16.37 -15.66
CA MET A 211 19.40 -16.63 -15.11
C MET A 211 19.42 -17.48 -13.82
N GLY A 212 20.61 -17.93 -13.38
CA GLY A 212 20.74 -18.78 -12.19
C GLY A 212 20.27 -20.22 -12.37
N TYR A 213 20.14 -20.72 -13.60
CA TYR A 213 19.79 -22.11 -13.87
C TYR A 213 21.04 -22.98 -14.02
N THR A 214 21.10 -24.08 -13.30
CA THR A 214 22.21 -25.05 -13.40
C THR A 214 21.71 -26.49 -13.51
N PRO A 215 22.39 -27.35 -14.31
CA PRO A 215 22.07 -28.78 -14.40
C PRO A 215 22.14 -29.52 -13.05
N HIS A 216 22.69 -28.89 -12.02
CA HIS A 216 22.77 -29.42 -10.66
C HIS A 216 21.63 -28.97 -9.73
N ASP A 217 20.67 -28.20 -10.26
CA ASP A 217 19.51 -27.72 -9.50
C ASP A 217 18.69 -28.88 -8.91
N LYS A 218 18.06 -28.61 -7.76
CA LYS A 218 17.16 -29.52 -7.05
C LYS A 218 15.78 -28.87 -6.88
N PRO A 219 14.67 -29.64 -6.96
CA PRO A 219 14.60 -31.10 -7.04
C PRO A 219 14.94 -31.69 -8.42
N PHE A 220 14.93 -30.88 -9.47
CA PHE A 220 15.16 -31.33 -10.84
C PHE A 220 16.28 -30.52 -11.52
N PRO A 221 17.12 -31.16 -12.37
CA PRO A 221 18.09 -30.47 -13.21
C PRO A 221 17.44 -29.44 -14.13
N ARG A 222 18.02 -28.23 -14.21
CA ARG A 222 17.51 -27.15 -15.07
C ARG A 222 18.62 -26.53 -15.91
N GLY A 223 18.32 -26.10 -17.12
CA GLY A 223 19.31 -25.43 -17.97
C GLY A 223 18.82 -25.22 -19.39
N GLU A 224 19.65 -24.58 -20.23
CA GLU A 224 19.38 -24.48 -21.66
C GLU A 224 19.47 -25.88 -22.28
N LEU A 225 18.43 -26.28 -23.00
CA LEU A 225 18.48 -27.51 -23.79
C LEU A 225 19.37 -27.30 -25.01
N VAL A 226 20.46 -28.06 -25.08
CA VAL A 226 21.22 -28.24 -26.32
C VAL A 226 20.99 -29.66 -26.84
N ILE A 227 20.66 -29.78 -28.13
CA ILE A 227 20.09 -31.02 -28.67
C ILE A 227 20.61 -31.34 -30.07
N LYS A 228 20.74 -32.63 -30.37
CA LYS A 228 20.94 -33.16 -31.72
C LYS A 228 19.72 -33.98 -32.13
N THR A 229 19.25 -33.74 -33.35
CA THR A 229 18.15 -34.51 -33.92
C THR A 229 18.51 -34.96 -35.32
N THR A 230 17.83 -36.00 -35.81
CA THR A 230 17.91 -36.42 -37.21
C THR A 230 17.34 -35.37 -38.17
N GLN A 231 16.66 -34.34 -37.67
CA GLN A 231 15.97 -33.32 -38.47
C GLN A 231 16.63 -31.94 -38.36
N MET A 232 17.94 -31.90 -38.15
CA MET A 232 18.67 -30.63 -38.06
C MET A 232 18.75 -29.93 -39.42
N PHE A 233 18.54 -28.61 -39.42
CA PHE A 233 18.79 -27.73 -40.56
C PHE A 233 20.25 -27.75 -41.04
N SER A 234 20.49 -27.38 -42.29
CA SER A 234 21.84 -27.24 -42.86
C SER A 234 22.55 -25.93 -42.46
N GLY A 235 21.86 -25.06 -41.73
CA GLY A 235 22.31 -23.72 -41.35
C GLY A 235 21.38 -22.62 -41.83
N TYR A 236 21.77 -21.36 -41.59
CA TYR A 236 21.05 -20.19 -42.06
C TYR A 236 21.60 -19.69 -43.40
N VAL A 237 20.70 -19.39 -44.34
CA VAL A 237 21.04 -18.86 -45.68
C VAL A 237 21.92 -17.63 -45.56
N ASN A 238 23.10 -17.67 -46.20
CA ASN A 238 24.07 -16.57 -46.26
C ASN A 238 24.43 -15.98 -44.88
N ASN A 239 24.35 -16.78 -43.81
CA ASN A 239 24.61 -16.30 -42.45
C ASN A 239 25.43 -17.33 -41.64
N PRO A 240 26.73 -17.48 -41.98
CA PRO A 240 27.62 -18.44 -41.32
C PRO A 240 27.86 -18.11 -39.84
N GLU A 241 27.91 -16.83 -39.49
CA GLU A 241 28.10 -16.37 -38.10
C GLU A 241 26.96 -16.84 -37.19
N GLU A 242 25.71 -16.59 -37.58
CA GLU A 242 24.55 -17.05 -36.79
C GLU A 242 24.38 -18.56 -36.83
N THR A 243 24.82 -19.22 -37.90
CA THR A 243 24.83 -20.69 -37.98
C THR A 243 25.80 -21.25 -36.94
N LYS A 244 27.01 -20.68 -36.86
CA LYS A 244 28.01 -21.06 -35.87
C LYS A 244 27.56 -20.74 -34.44
N LEU A 245 26.87 -19.62 -34.21
CA LEU A 245 26.33 -19.26 -32.89
C LEU A 245 25.17 -20.15 -32.45
N ALA A 246 24.38 -20.66 -33.39
CA ALA A 246 23.26 -21.55 -33.10
C ALA A 246 23.69 -22.98 -32.76
N LEU A 247 24.93 -23.35 -33.11
CA LEU A 247 25.51 -24.65 -32.84
C LEU A 247 26.58 -24.57 -31.75
N THR A 248 26.75 -25.63 -30.97
CA THR A 248 27.92 -25.82 -30.11
C THR A 248 29.10 -26.33 -30.94
N GLU A 249 30.33 -26.27 -30.40
CA GLU A 249 31.52 -26.78 -31.10
C GLU A 249 31.41 -28.28 -31.42
N ASP A 250 30.73 -29.05 -30.57
CA ASP A 250 30.42 -30.46 -30.75
C ASP A 250 29.16 -30.72 -31.60
N GLY A 251 28.53 -29.68 -32.17
CA GLY A 251 27.45 -29.79 -33.17
C GLY A 251 26.04 -29.96 -32.61
N PHE A 252 25.79 -29.64 -31.33
CA PHE A 252 24.43 -29.57 -30.77
C PHE A 252 23.79 -28.23 -31.10
N PHE A 253 22.50 -28.23 -31.38
CA PHE A 253 21.75 -26.99 -31.55
C PHE A 253 21.35 -26.40 -30.20
N ARG A 254 21.61 -25.10 -30.04
CA ARG A 254 21.21 -24.29 -28.90
C ARG A 254 19.76 -23.84 -29.07
N THR A 255 18.83 -24.57 -28.45
CA THR A 255 17.39 -24.27 -28.59
C THR A 255 17.02 -22.89 -28.07
N GLY A 256 17.77 -22.38 -27.08
CA GLY A 256 17.42 -21.18 -26.34
C GLY A 256 16.22 -21.37 -25.41
N ASP A 257 15.69 -22.59 -25.26
CA ASP A 257 14.64 -22.93 -24.30
C ASP A 257 15.30 -23.46 -23.01
N ILE A 258 14.87 -22.93 -21.86
CA ILE A 258 15.26 -23.44 -20.55
C ILE A 258 14.29 -24.55 -20.17
N VAL A 259 14.82 -25.71 -19.81
CA VAL A 259 14.02 -26.88 -19.50
C VAL A 259 14.39 -27.45 -18.14
N GLU A 260 13.41 -28.11 -17.54
CA GLU A 260 13.53 -28.95 -16.36
C GLU A 260 13.39 -30.42 -16.79
N LEU A 261 14.35 -31.27 -16.40
CA LEU A 261 14.30 -32.71 -16.65
C LEU A 261 13.75 -33.44 -15.43
N ARG A 262 12.57 -34.04 -15.57
CA ARG A 262 11.93 -34.82 -14.52
C ARG A 262 12.12 -36.30 -14.80
N CYS A 263 12.92 -36.96 -13.97
CA CYS A 263 13.11 -38.40 -14.07
C CYS A 263 11.84 -39.13 -13.63
N ASN A 264 11.36 -40.06 -14.46
CA ASN A 264 10.30 -40.99 -14.12
C ASN A 264 10.88 -42.22 -13.42
N ASP A 265 10.02 -42.99 -12.74
CA ASP A 265 10.40 -44.22 -12.03
C ASP A 265 10.98 -45.30 -12.96
N ASP A 266 10.68 -45.24 -14.26
CA ASP A 266 11.19 -46.15 -15.31
C ASP A 266 12.58 -45.76 -15.86
N GLY A 267 13.20 -44.72 -15.30
CA GLY A 267 14.51 -44.21 -15.71
C GLY A 267 14.48 -43.31 -16.95
N THR A 268 13.31 -43.07 -17.55
CA THR A 268 13.15 -42.09 -18.63
C THR A 268 13.04 -40.67 -18.07
N SER A 269 13.46 -39.66 -18.85
CA SER A 269 13.33 -38.25 -18.47
C SER A 269 12.23 -37.57 -19.27
N ASN A 270 11.29 -36.92 -18.56
CA ASN A 270 10.34 -35.98 -19.16
C ASN A 270 10.97 -34.60 -19.26
N ILE A 271 10.81 -33.95 -20.41
CA ILE A 271 11.27 -32.60 -20.68
C ILE A 271 10.14 -31.59 -20.46
N HIS A 272 10.34 -30.68 -19.52
CA HIS A 272 9.42 -29.58 -19.25
C HIS A 272 10.08 -28.25 -19.62
N VAL A 273 9.55 -27.55 -20.62
CA VAL A 273 10.01 -26.19 -20.93
C VAL A 273 9.49 -25.24 -19.86
N ILE A 274 10.39 -24.50 -19.21
CA ILE A 274 10.06 -23.60 -18.08
C ILE A 274 10.40 -22.14 -18.38
N ASP A 275 11.32 -21.86 -19.31
CA ASP A 275 11.69 -20.49 -19.66
C ASP A 275 12.35 -20.43 -21.06
N ARG A 276 12.77 -19.24 -21.51
CA ARG A 276 13.51 -18.99 -22.75
C ARG A 276 14.66 -18.02 -22.51
N LYS A 277 15.88 -18.44 -22.89
CA LYS A 277 17.14 -17.70 -22.79
C LYS A 277 17.17 -16.37 -23.57
N LYS A 278 16.18 -16.11 -24.43
CA LYS A 278 16.21 -14.98 -25.38
C LYS A 278 15.01 -14.05 -25.27
N ASN A 279 13.98 -14.40 -24.50
CA ASN A 279 12.79 -13.57 -24.32
C ASN A 279 12.53 -13.33 -22.84
N PHE A 280 13.56 -12.88 -22.14
CA PHE A 280 13.48 -12.41 -20.77
C PHE A 280 13.90 -10.94 -20.71
N PHE A 281 13.48 -10.26 -19.66
CA PHE A 281 14.08 -9.00 -19.26
C PHE A 281 14.51 -9.08 -17.80
N LYS A 282 15.41 -8.18 -17.42
CA LYS A 282 15.89 -8.05 -16.04
C LYS A 282 15.19 -6.86 -15.39
N LEU A 283 14.64 -7.07 -14.21
CA LEU A 283 14.10 -6.01 -13.34
C LEU A 283 15.23 -5.34 -12.53
N ALA A 284 14.95 -4.22 -11.86
CA ALA A 284 15.97 -3.39 -11.18
C ALA A 284 16.76 -4.13 -10.09
N GLN A 285 16.13 -5.03 -9.37
CA GLN A 285 16.74 -5.92 -8.37
C GLN A 285 17.57 -7.05 -9.00
N GLY A 286 17.72 -7.07 -10.32
CA GLY A 286 18.51 -8.03 -11.05
C GLY A 286 17.86 -9.39 -11.27
N GLN A 287 16.56 -9.52 -11.04
CA GLN A 287 15.81 -10.77 -11.27
C GLN A 287 15.33 -10.85 -12.72
N PHE A 288 15.36 -12.05 -13.29
CA PHE A 288 14.92 -12.32 -14.66
C PHE A 288 13.45 -12.73 -14.70
N VAL A 289 12.73 -12.19 -15.67
CA VAL A 289 11.30 -12.48 -15.88
C VAL A 289 11.03 -12.87 -17.32
N SER A 290 10.22 -13.91 -17.47
CA SER A 290 9.73 -14.44 -18.73
C SER A 290 8.29 -13.97 -18.98
N PRO A 291 8.06 -12.94 -19.81
CA PRO A 291 6.72 -12.42 -20.02
C PRO A 291 5.78 -13.42 -20.71
N GLU A 292 6.26 -14.27 -21.64
CA GLU A 292 5.42 -15.29 -22.28
C GLU A 292 4.91 -16.32 -21.27
N PHE A 293 5.73 -16.68 -20.28
CA PHE A 293 5.35 -17.57 -19.19
C PHE A 293 4.22 -16.96 -18.35
N LEU A 294 4.38 -15.70 -17.94
CA LEU A 294 3.39 -15.00 -17.12
C LEU A 294 2.07 -14.74 -17.87
N GLU A 295 2.12 -14.37 -19.15
CA GLU A 295 0.92 -14.19 -19.97
C GLU A 295 0.12 -15.49 -20.07
N GLY A 296 0.79 -16.63 -20.27
CA GLY A 296 0.16 -17.95 -20.32
C GLY A 296 -0.49 -18.40 -19.00
N ILE A 297 -0.03 -17.85 -17.86
CA ILE A 297 -0.61 -18.09 -16.54
C ILE A 297 -1.80 -17.16 -16.30
N TYR A 298 -1.63 -15.85 -16.50
CA TYR A 298 -2.66 -14.86 -16.14
C TYR A 298 -3.88 -14.86 -17.06
N ILE A 299 -3.78 -15.42 -18.26
CA ILE A 299 -4.93 -15.63 -19.16
C ILE A 299 -5.99 -16.58 -18.59
N GLN A 300 -5.72 -17.25 -17.45
CA GLN A 300 -6.70 -18.08 -16.74
C GLN A 300 -7.75 -17.25 -15.98
N SER A 301 -7.51 -15.94 -15.80
CA SER A 301 -8.47 -15.03 -15.15
C SER A 301 -9.74 -14.89 -15.96
N LEU A 302 -10.91 -15.01 -15.31
CA LEU A 302 -12.21 -14.78 -15.93
C LEU A 302 -12.39 -13.33 -16.40
N PHE A 303 -11.68 -12.39 -15.77
CA PHE A 303 -11.73 -10.98 -16.14
C PHE A 303 -10.89 -10.64 -17.38
N ILE A 304 -10.02 -11.54 -17.85
CA ILE A 304 -9.00 -11.23 -18.86
C ILE A 304 -9.30 -11.98 -20.16
N GLU A 305 -9.48 -11.21 -21.24
CA GLU A 305 -9.54 -11.74 -22.60
C GLU A 305 -8.14 -11.83 -23.23
N GLN A 306 -7.32 -10.80 -23.03
CA GLN A 306 -5.93 -10.77 -23.51
C GLN A 306 -5.02 -10.05 -22.51
N ILE A 307 -3.75 -10.43 -22.46
CA ILE A 307 -2.77 -9.80 -21.56
C ILE A 307 -1.42 -9.63 -22.26
N TYR A 308 -0.77 -8.51 -21.98
CA TYR A 308 0.60 -8.20 -22.37
C TYR A 308 1.43 -7.85 -21.14
N ILE A 309 2.46 -8.63 -20.85
CA ILE A 309 3.38 -8.40 -19.73
C ILE A 309 4.55 -7.51 -20.20
N TYR A 310 4.75 -6.42 -19.47
CA TYR A 310 5.79 -5.43 -19.67
C TYR A 310 6.77 -5.42 -18.51
N GLY A 311 8.06 -5.30 -18.84
CA GLY A 311 9.15 -5.19 -17.90
C GLY A 311 9.88 -3.88 -18.04
N ASP A 312 10.03 -3.16 -16.93
CA ASP A 312 10.89 -1.99 -16.85
C ASP A 312 12.14 -2.36 -16.03
N GLY A 313 13.33 -2.16 -16.63
CA GLY A 313 14.60 -2.43 -15.96
C GLY A 313 14.86 -1.55 -14.74
N LEU A 314 14.09 -0.48 -14.55
CA LEU A 314 14.13 0.39 -13.37
C LEU A 314 13.12 0.00 -12.28
N LYS A 315 12.26 -1.00 -12.51
CA LYS A 315 11.21 -1.40 -11.57
C LYS A 315 11.47 -2.76 -10.96
N ASN A 316 10.90 -2.98 -9.78
CA ASN A 316 11.06 -4.22 -9.03
C ASN A 316 10.04 -5.32 -9.36
N CYS A 317 9.00 -4.99 -10.10
CA CYS A 317 7.95 -5.92 -10.52
C CYS A 317 7.57 -5.65 -11.97
N VAL A 318 6.94 -6.64 -12.62
CA VAL A 318 6.34 -6.45 -13.93
C VAL A 318 5.12 -5.54 -13.88
N GLN A 319 4.71 -5.05 -15.05
CA GLN A 319 3.43 -4.38 -15.29
C GLN A 319 2.67 -5.16 -16.37
N ALA A 320 1.36 -4.96 -16.46
CA ALA A 320 0.57 -5.61 -17.51
C ALA A 320 -0.37 -4.64 -18.21
N VAL A 321 -0.65 -4.90 -19.48
CA VAL A 321 -1.83 -4.37 -20.19
C VAL A 321 -2.84 -5.49 -20.28
N VAL A 322 -4.06 -5.23 -19.86
CA VAL A 322 -5.17 -6.18 -19.77
C VAL A 322 -6.28 -5.71 -20.70
N VAL A 323 -6.66 -6.57 -21.65
CA VAL A 323 -7.91 -6.45 -22.39
C VAL A 323 -8.97 -7.26 -21.65
N PRO A 324 -9.99 -6.62 -21.06
CA PRO A 324 -10.93 -7.35 -20.23
C PRO A 324 -11.96 -8.14 -21.01
N ASN A 325 -12.41 -9.25 -20.42
CA ASN A 325 -13.55 -10.02 -20.93
C ASN A 325 -14.86 -9.25 -20.68
N LYS A 326 -15.43 -8.71 -21.76
CA LYS A 326 -16.64 -7.88 -21.70
C LYS A 326 -17.82 -8.64 -21.11
N GLU A 327 -18.08 -9.86 -21.56
CA GLU A 327 -19.22 -10.66 -21.11
C GLU A 327 -19.16 -10.95 -19.60
N HIS A 328 -17.98 -11.29 -19.08
CA HIS A 328 -17.83 -11.51 -17.64
C HIS A 328 -18.03 -10.21 -16.82
N ILE A 329 -17.49 -9.08 -17.30
CA ILE A 329 -17.69 -7.78 -16.67
C ILE A 329 -19.17 -7.38 -16.66
N GLU A 330 -19.87 -7.59 -17.76
CA GLU A 330 -21.28 -7.21 -17.89
C GLU A 330 -22.19 -7.93 -16.88
N ASN A 331 -21.77 -9.09 -16.40
CA ASN A 331 -22.49 -9.88 -15.41
C ASN A 331 -22.06 -9.60 -13.96
N CYS A 332 -20.79 -9.26 -13.73
CA CYS A 332 -20.29 -8.92 -12.39
C CYS A 332 -20.63 -7.48 -11.96
N PHE A 333 -20.93 -6.59 -12.91
CA PHE A 333 -21.20 -5.18 -12.65
C PHE A 333 -22.56 -4.75 -13.20
N ALA A 334 -23.27 -3.84 -12.51
CA ALA A 334 -24.57 -3.34 -12.96
C ALA A 334 -24.47 -2.57 -14.29
N LYS A 335 -25.53 -2.59 -15.12
CA LYS A 335 -25.57 -1.94 -16.45
C LYS A 335 -25.12 -0.48 -16.44
N ASP A 336 -25.49 0.26 -15.41
CA ASP A 336 -25.19 1.68 -15.23
C ASP A 336 -23.66 1.93 -15.05
N ILE A 337 -22.93 0.93 -14.55
CA ILE A 337 -21.48 0.94 -14.37
C ILE A 337 -20.78 0.65 -15.71
N ILE A 338 -21.37 -0.21 -16.56
CA ILE A 338 -20.79 -0.64 -17.85
C ILE A 338 -20.75 0.54 -18.84
N GLU A 339 -21.79 1.38 -18.88
CA GLU A 339 -21.79 2.60 -19.72
C GLU A 339 -20.71 3.62 -19.30
N GLN A 340 -20.36 3.67 -18.01
CA GLN A 340 -19.25 4.49 -17.51
C GLN A 340 -17.88 3.85 -17.75
N ILE A 341 -17.79 2.51 -17.66
CA ILE A 341 -16.57 1.70 -17.89
C ILE A 341 -16.10 1.78 -19.36
N CYS A 342 -17.01 1.98 -20.31
CA CYS A 342 -16.68 2.14 -21.75
C CYS A 342 -16.01 3.48 -22.09
N SER A 343 -15.89 4.42 -21.15
CA SER A 343 -15.00 5.57 -21.28
C SER A 343 -13.58 5.18 -20.83
N ASN A 344 -12.54 5.76 -21.43
CA ASN A 344 -11.12 5.42 -21.15
C ASN A 344 -10.62 5.68 -19.70
N ASN A 345 -11.53 5.76 -18.70
CA ASN A 345 -11.26 5.80 -17.27
C ASN A 345 -11.95 4.59 -16.61
N PRO A 346 -11.25 3.47 -16.37
CA PRO A 346 -11.86 2.30 -15.74
C PRO A 346 -12.30 2.62 -14.30
N ASP A 347 -13.50 2.21 -13.92
CA ASP A 347 -13.98 2.25 -12.53
C ASP A 347 -12.97 1.53 -11.62
N ARG A 348 -12.65 2.15 -10.48
CA ARG A 348 -11.72 1.61 -9.49
C ARG A 348 -12.08 0.19 -9.06
N ARG A 349 -13.38 -0.14 -9.03
CA ARG A 349 -13.88 -1.47 -8.67
C ARG A 349 -13.44 -2.56 -9.65
N LEU A 350 -13.43 -2.27 -10.96
CA LEU A 350 -12.96 -3.22 -11.97
C LEU A 350 -11.44 -3.43 -11.86
N TYR A 351 -10.68 -2.35 -11.65
CA TYR A 351 -9.24 -2.43 -11.42
C TYR A 351 -8.90 -3.32 -10.22
N ASP A 352 -9.55 -3.08 -9.08
CA ASP A 352 -9.28 -3.84 -7.85
C ASP A 352 -9.71 -5.32 -7.98
N ALA A 353 -10.79 -5.61 -8.72
CA ALA A 353 -11.20 -6.99 -9.01
C ALA A 353 -10.16 -7.74 -9.85
N ILE A 354 -9.69 -7.15 -10.96
CA ILE A 354 -8.66 -7.76 -11.82
C ILE A 354 -7.35 -7.96 -11.05
N MET A 355 -6.91 -6.95 -10.29
CA MET A 355 -5.70 -7.06 -9.47
C MET A 355 -5.79 -8.17 -8.43
N THR A 356 -6.93 -8.28 -7.74
CA THR A 356 -7.16 -9.33 -6.73
C THR A 356 -7.12 -10.73 -7.35
N ASP A 357 -7.70 -10.89 -8.54
CA ASP A 357 -7.70 -12.18 -9.25
C ASP A 357 -6.29 -12.55 -9.75
N LEU A 358 -5.55 -11.59 -10.32
CA LEU A 358 -4.14 -11.78 -10.70
C LEU A 358 -3.27 -12.21 -9.50
N HIS A 359 -3.46 -11.59 -8.34
CA HIS A 359 -2.78 -11.99 -7.11
C HIS A 359 -3.14 -13.42 -6.67
N THR A 360 -4.41 -13.79 -6.79
CA THR A 360 -4.91 -15.13 -6.45
C THR A 360 -4.30 -16.20 -7.35
N ILE A 361 -4.26 -15.96 -8.67
CA ILE A 361 -3.60 -16.84 -9.65
C ILE A 361 -2.11 -16.96 -9.34
N ALA A 362 -1.44 -15.85 -9.03
CA ALA A 362 -0.02 -15.86 -8.73
C ALA A 362 0.35 -16.72 -7.52
N ILE A 363 -0.46 -16.66 -6.45
CA ILE A 363 -0.27 -17.50 -5.26
C ILE A 363 -0.48 -18.97 -5.60
N LYS A 364 -1.55 -19.29 -6.36
CA LYS A 364 -1.89 -20.66 -6.77
C LYS A 364 -0.79 -21.30 -7.61
N GLU A 365 -0.22 -20.55 -8.55
CA GLU A 365 0.86 -21.01 -9.46
C GLU A 365 2.27 -20.84 -8.85
N SER A 366 2.36 -20.48 -7.56
CA SER A 366 3.64 -20.30 -6.84
C SER A 366 4.61 -19.32 -7.50
N LEU A 367 4.09 -18.23 -8.07
CA LEU A 367 4.89 -17.18 -8.70
C LEU A 367 5.68 -16.37 -7.69
N ARG A 368 6.84 -15.85 -8.11
CA ARG A 368 7.70 -14.99 -7.28
C ARG A 368 7.11 -13.59 -7.19
N LYS A 369 7.39 -12.86 -6.10
CA LYS A 369 6.83 -11.51 -5.86
C LYS A 369 7.03 -10.54 -7.04
N HIS A 370 8.16 -10.63 -7.73
CA HIS A 370 8.50 -9.74 -8.84
C HIS A 370 7.83 -10.11 -10.18
N GLU A 371 7.23 -11.30 -10.24
CA GLU A 371 6.45 -11.79 -11.39
C GLU A 371 4.98 -11.37 -11.31
N ILE A 372 4.56 -10.81 -10.17
CA ILE A 372 3.21 -10.29 -9.97
C ILE A 372 3.12 -8.86 -10.50
N PRO A 373 2.19 -8.55 -11.42
CA PRO A 373 2.00 -7.19 -11.92
C PRO A 373 1.76 -6.20 -10.77
N SER A 374 2.61 -5.19 -10.63
CA SER A 374 2.41 -4.11 -9.63
C SER A 374 1.42 -3.05 -10.11
N LYS A 375 1.20 -2.98 -11.42
CA LYS A 375 0.29 -2.06 -12.10
C LYS A 375 -0.31 -2.75 -13.31
N ILE A 376 -1.60 -2.54 -13.54
CA ILE A 376 -2.26 -2.93 -14.78
C ILE A 376 -2.79 -1.70 -15.53
N ILE A 377 -2.80 -1.79 -16.85
CA ILE A 377 -3.49 -0.86 -17.74
C ILE A 377 -4.67 -1.63 -18.31
N ILE A 378 -5.88 -1.12 -18.10
CA ILE A 378 -7.08 -1.70 -18.69
C ILE A 378 -7.33 -1.02 -20.03
N ASP A 379 -7.45 -1.81 -21.10
CA ASP A 379 -7.75 -1.33 -22.44
C ASP A 379 -8.89 -2.16 -23.05
N PHE A 380 -9.96 -1.51 -23.50
CA PHE A 380 -11.11 -2.20 -24.09
C PHE A 380 -10.94 -2.47 -25.60
N GLU A 381 -9.84 -2.00 -26.19
CA GLU A 381 -9.46 -2.31 -27.56
C GLU A 381 -8.67 -3.63 -27.63
N PRO A 382 -9.18 -4.67 -28.34
CA PRO A 382 -8.49 -5.95 -28.44
C PRO A 382 -7.24 -5.86 -29.33
N PHE A 383 -6.23 -6.65 -29.01
CA PHE A 383 -5.07 -6.90 -29.86
C PHE A 383 -5.50 -7.73 -31.07
N THR A 384 -5.30 -7.21 -32.27
CA THR A 384 -5.64 -7.89 -33.52
C THR A 384 -4.45 -7.89 -34.49
N THR A 385 -4.53 -8.72 -35.51
CA THR A 385 -3.58 -8.65 -36.64
C THR A 385 -3.78 -7.37 -37.46
N GLU A 386 -5.00 -6.85 -37.49
CA GLU A 386 -5.42 -5.66 -38.25
C GLU A 386 -4.86 -4.37 -37.65
N ASN A 387 -4.91 -4.20 -36.32
CA ASN A 387 -4.22 -3.10 -35.64
C ASN A 387 -2.71 -3.36 -35.46
N GLY A 388 -2.24 -4.54 -35.88
CA GLY A 388 -0.83 -4.92 -35.86
C GLY A 388 -0.26 -5.18 -34.47
N LEU A 389 -1.09 -5.23 -33.43
CA LEU A 389 -0.67 -5.58 -32.06
C LEU A 389 -0.49 -7.09 -31.88
N LEU A 390 -1.09 -7.91 -32.74
CA LEU A 390 -0.74 -9.32 -32.93
C LEU A 390 0.07 -9.50 -34.21
N THR A 391 1.02 -10.44 -34.18
CA THR A 391 1.65 -10.96 -35.39
C THR A 391 0.66 -11.82 -36.18
N VAL A 392 0.97 -12.13 -37.44
CA VAL A 392 0.22 -13.13 -38.25
C VAL A 392 0.15 -14.52 -37.60
N SER A 393 0.97 -14.76 -36.56
CA SER A 393 0.97 -15.95 -35.72
C SER A 393 0.03 -15.89 -34.52
N MET A 394 -0.79 -14.83 -34.41
CA MET A 394 -1.63 -14.55 -33.24
C MET A 394 -0.85 -14.43 -31.94
N LYS A 395 0.43 -14.02 -32.01
CA LYS A 395 1.26 -13.76 -30.83
C LYS A 395 1.36 -12.25 -30.58
N PRO A 396 1.42 -11.79 -29.31
CA PRO A 396 1.66 -10.39 -28.98
C PRO A 396 2.91 -9.83 -29.70
N CYS A 397 2.73 -8.78 -30.51
CA CYS A 397 3.84 -8.09 -31.17
C CYS A 397 4.51 -7.14 -30.16
N ARG A 398 5.34 -7.68 -29.26
CA ARG A 398 5.91 -6.95 -28.11
C ARG A 398 6.52 -5.59 -28.45
N ARG A 399 7.25 -5.47 -29.57
CA ARG A 399 7.85 -4.20 -30.00
C ARG A 399 6.79 -3.14 -30.31
N LYS A 400 5.72 -3.52 -30.99
CA LYS A 400 4.60 -2.62 -31.31
C LYS A 400 3.75 -2.32 -30.08
N LEU A 401 3.47 -3.33 -29.25
CA LEU A 401 2.78 -3.15 -27.96
C LEU A 401 3.55 -2.20 -27.03
N ALA A 402 4.86 -2.39 -26.89
CA ALA A 402 5.71 -1.50 -26.09
C ALA A 402 5.70 -0.06 -26.62
N ALA A 403 5.66 0.12 -27.95
CA ALA A 403 5.57 1.45 -28.56
C ALA A 403 4.17 2.07 -28.41
N TYR A 404 3.12 1.29 -28.64
CA TYR A 404 1.71 1.72 -28.57
C TYR A 404 1.33 2.13 -27.15
N TYR A 405 1.76 1.33 -26.17
CA TYR A 405 1.51 1.59 -24.75
C TYR A 405 2.63 2.38 -24.09
N ALA A 406 3.62 2.87 -24.84
CA ALA A 406 4.81 3.52 -24.28
C ALA A 406 4.44 4.63 -23.28
N ASP A 407 3.49 5.51 -23.61
CA ASP A 407 3.14 6.64 -22.75
C ASP A 407 2.28 6.27 -21.53
N ARG A 408 1.55 5.14 -21.61
CA ARG A 408 0.73 4.60 -20.50
C ARG A 408 1.56 3.68 -19.58
N LEU A 409 2.56 2.99 -20.14
CA LEU A 409 3.48 2.07 -19.45
C LEU A 409 4.71 2.79 -18.89
N LYS A 410 5.30 3.75 -19.61
CA LYS A 410 6.23 4.71 -19.03
C LYS A 410 5.46 5.45 -17.95
N ASP A 411 6.01 5.49 -16.75
CA ASP A 411 5.46 6.38 -15.74
C ASP A 411 5.70 7.83 -16.20
N ASN A 412 4.76 8.36 -16.98
CA ASN A 412 4.45 9.79 -17.04
C ASN A 412 3.65 10.24 -15.81
N ASN A 413 3.61 9.43 -14.75
CA ASN A 413 3.47 10.00 -13.43
C ASN A 413 4.85 10.49 -13.02
N SER A 414 5.14 11.76 -13.27
CA SER A 414 6.19 12.40 -12.51
C SER A 414 5.90 12.15 -11.02
N ILE A 415 6.94 12.11 -10.19
CA ILE A 415 6.77 12.03 -8.73
C ILE A 415 5.75 13.08 -8.25
N ASP A 416 5.60 14.20 -8.96
CA ASP A 416 4.57 15.21 -8.73
C ASP A 416 3.13 14.64 -8.82
N ASN A 417 2.79 13.83 -9.84
CA ASN A 417 1.46 13.22 -9.99
C ASN A 417 1.20 12.07 -9.01
N GLN A 418 2.21 11.24 -8.74
CA GLN A 418 2.11 10.19 -7.71
C GLN A 418 1.92 10.79 -6.32
N LEU A 419 2.71 11.81 -5.99
CA LEU A 419 2.61 12.54 -4.75
C LEU A 419 1.27 13.26 -4.64
N LYS A 420 0.77 13.85 -5.74
CA LYS A 420 -0.56 14.45 -5.78
C LYS A 420 -1.65 13.45 -5.40
N ILE A 421 -1.66 12.26 -6.02
CA ILE A 421 -2.63 11.20 -5.71
C ILE A 421 -2.47 10.71 -4.26
N ILE A 422 -1.24 10.63 -3.74
CA ILE A 422 -0.98 10.25 -2.35
C ILE A 422 -1.52 11.32 -1.39
N VAL A 423 -1.31 12.60 -1.69
CA VAL A 423 -1.80 13.68 -0.84
C VAL A 423 -3.33 13.82 -0.91
N GLU A 424 -3.93 13.73 -2.10
CA GLU A 424 -5.39 13.74 -2.25
C GLU A 424 -6.04 12.59 -1.48
N ARG A 425 -5.42 11.40 -1.49
CA ARG A 425 -5.83 10.26 -0.66
C ARG A 425 -5.67 10.55 0.84
N ALA A 426 -4.55 11.14 1.26
CA ALA A 426 -4.30 11.46 2.66
C ALA A 426 -5.26 12.54 3.20
N LEU A 427 -5.64 13.52 2.37
CA LEU A 427 -6.54 14.63 2.70
C LEU A 427 -8.03 14.30 2.50
N GLY A 428 -8.36 13.22 1.79
CA GLY A 428 -9.75 12.84 1.49
C GLY A 428 -10.49 13.83 0.58
N LYS A 429 -9.78 14.70 -0.14
CA LYS A 429 -10.36 15.71 -1.04
C LYS A 429 -9.47 15.97 -2.25
N GLN A 430 -10.09 16.32 -3.38
CA GLN A 430 -9.38 16.71 -4.60
C GLN A 430 -8.73 18.09 -4.45
N MET A 431 -7.53 18.25 -5.02
CA MET A 431 -6.78 19.50 -4.99
C MET A 431 -6.97 20.28 -6.30
N PRO A 432 -7.32 21.58 -6.25
CA PRO A 432 -7.33 22.41 -7.45
C PRO A 432 -5.91 22.50 -8.04
N PHE A 433 -5.81 22.38 -9.37
CA PHE A 433 -4.54 22.47 -10.09
C PHE A 433 -4.09 23.94 -10.15
N ASN A 434 -3.22 24.36 -9.22
CA ASN A 434 -2.20 25.41 -9.44
C ASN A 434 -1.19 25.45 -8.28
N GLU A 435 0.07 25.72 -8.63
CA GLU A 435 1.31 25.54 -7.87
C GLU A 435 1.65 26.69 -6.87
N ASP A 436 2.66 26.43 -6.03
CA ASP A 436 3.53 27.33 -5.23
C ASP A 436 3.18 27.75 -3.78
N ASP A 437 1.98 27.55 -3.26
CA ASP A 437 1.68 27.94 -1.87
C ASP A 437 2.03 26.87 -0.81
N GLN A 438 2.15 27.32 0.46
CA GLN A 438 2.37 26.51 1.67
C GLN A 438 1.33 25.39 1.81
N PHE A 439 1.54 24.29 1.10
CA PHE A 439 0.50 23.35 0.76
C PHE A 439 -0.07 22.62 1.98
N PHE A 440 0.76 21.97 2.79
CA PHE A 440 0.25 21.01 3.79
C PHE A 440 -0.60 21.69 4.90
N LEU A 441 -0.13 22.81 5.46
CA LEU A 441 -0.83 23.54 6.52
C LEU A 441 -2.01 24.39 6.00
N VAL A 442 -1.90 25.00 4.81
CA VAL A 442 -2.95 25.88 4.26
C VAL A 442 -4.11 25.08 3.68
N THR A 443 -3.84 23.91 3.10
CA THR A 443 -4.88 23.02 2.59
C THR A 443 -5.64 22.26 3.67
N GLY A 444 -5.37 22.51 4.96
CA GLY A 444 -6.07 21.88 6.07
C GLY A 444 -5.60 20.47 6.40
N GLY A 445 -4.33 20.15 6.13
CA GLY A 445 -3.71 18.93 6.67
C GLY A 445 -3.57 19.03 8.18
N ASP A 446 -4.06 18.03 8.91
CA ASP A 446 -3.92 17.93 10.36
C ASP A 446 -2.88 16.88 10.77
N SER A 447 -2.70 16.69 12.08
CA SER A 447 -1.77 15.72 12.65
C SER A 447 -1.93 14.31 12.11
N LEU A 448 -3.18 13.91 11.86
CA LEU A 448 -3.54 12.59 11.38
C LEU A 448 -3.26 12.48 9.88
N THR A 449 -3.65 13.49 9.11
CA THR A 449 -3.30 13.57 7.67
C THR A 449 -1.79 13.55 7.45
N GLY A 450 -1.01 14.19 8.32
CA GLY A 450 0.46 14.25 8.17
C GLY A 450 1.12 12.91 8.43
N LEU A 451 0.62 12.17 9.42
CA LEU A 451 1.07 10.82 9.73
C LEU A 451 0.71 9.86 8.60
N ARG A 452 -0.56 9.90 8.14
CA ARG A 452 -1.04 9.19 6.94
C ARG A 452 -0.16 9.47 5.73
N LEU A 453 0.09 10.75 5.44
CA LEU A 453 0.88 11.17 4.29
C LEU A 453 2.32 10.65 4.36
N SER A 454 2.98 10.78 5.51
CA SER A 454 4.33 10.21 5.72
C SER A 454 4.37 8.70 5.49
N HIS A 455 3.36 7.98 6.00
CA HIS A 455 3.25 6.54 5.84
C HIS A 455 2.97 6.14 4.39
N MET A 456 2.04 6.82 3.72
CA MET A 456 1.71 6.57 2.32
C MET A 456 2.89 6.88 1.40
N ILE A 457 3.65 7.95 1.64
CA ILE A 457 4.90 8.22 0.90
C ILE A 457 5.92 7.10 1.14
N ARG A 458 6.05 6.61 2.36
CA ARG A 458 6.97 5.49 2.66
C ARG A 458 6.55 4.20 1.97
N ASN A 459 5.26 3.86 1.97
CA ASN A 459 4.77 2.61 1.38
C ASN A 459 4.72 2.67 -0.15
N ASP A 460 4.21 3.77 -0.71
CA ASP A 460 3.97 3.91 -2.14
C ASP A 460 5.24 4.35 -2.89
N LEU A 461 6.13 5.13 -2.24
CA LEU A 461 7.33 5.72 -2.86
C LEU A 461 8.66 5.29 -2.22
N GLY A 462 8.64 4.54 -1.11
CA GLY A 462 9.86 4.02 -0.47
C GLY A 462 10.71 5.05 0.29
N VAL A 463 10.26 6.31 0.37
CA VAL A 463 11.00 7.41 1.03
C VAL A 463 10.41 7.68 2.41
N SER A 464 11.26 7.68 3.44
CA SER A 464 10.85 8.04 4.80
C SER A 464 10.94 9.54 5.02
N ILE A 465 9.80 10.23 5.07
CA ILE A 465 9.74 11.66 5.36
C ILE A 465 9.27 11.86 6.81
N PRO A 466 10.13 12.33 7.72
CA PRO A 466 9.73 12.56 9.10
C PRO A 466 8.75 13.75 9.21
N LEU A 467 7.84 13.69 10.18
CA LEU A 467 6.76 14.67 10.33
C LEU A 467 7.27 16.11 10.45
N ASN A 468 8.39 16.34 11.14
CA ASN A 468 8.97 17.68 11.25
C ASN A 468 9.25 18.33 9.89
N VAL A 469 9.64 17.55 8.88
CA VAL A 469 9.88 18.02 7.51
C VAL A 469 8.57 18.42 6.84
N LEU A 470 7.53 17.58 6.91
CA LEU A 470 6.20 17.87 6.34
C LEU A 470 5.57 19.17 6.90
N TYR A 471 5.91 19.52 8.14
CA TYR A 471 5.39 20.67 8.87
C TYR A 471 6.33 21.89 8.86
N GLU A 472 7.32 21.92 7.98
CA GLU A 472 8.12 23.12 7.77
C GLU A 472 7.31 24.22 7.09
N SER A 473 7.51 25.47 7.50
CA SER A 473 6.75 26.63 7.00
C SER A 473 7.01 26.92 5.52
N ASN A 474 8.09 26.39 4.95
CA ASN A 474 8.42 26.46 3.52
C ASN A 474 8.21 25.10 2.82
N MET A 475 7.39 24.20 3.38
CA MET A 475 7.04 22.95 2.71
C MET A 475 5.97 23.19 1.64
N THR A 476 6.34 22.92 0.38
CA THR A 476 5.45 22.96 -0.79
C THR A 476 5.38 21.58 -1.43
N LEU A 477 4.38 21.34 -2.29
CA LEU A 477 4.31 20.09 -3.07
C LEU A 477 5.62 19.90 -3.87
N GLN A 478 6.11 20.95 -4.52
CA GLN A 478 7.35 20.92 -5.30
C GLN A 478 8.58 20.58 -4.44
N ARG A 479 8.67 21.13 -3.23
CA ARG A 479 9.78 20.81 -2.32
C ARG A 479 9.70 19.38 -1.80
N LEU A 480 8.49 18.91 -1.52
CA LEU A 480 8.25 17.53 -1.13
C LEU A 480 8.65 16.57 -2.26
N VAL A 481 8.31 16.90 -3.51
CA VAL A 481 8.79 16.19 -4.70
C VAL A 481 10.31 16.18 -4.77
N ASN A 482 10.96 17.33 -4.54
CA ASN A 482 12.41 17.44 -4.61
C ASN A 482 13.10 16.60 -3.52
N ILE A 483 12.55 16.55 -2.30
CA ILE A 483 13.02 15.68 -1.22
C ILE A 483 12.84 14.20 -1.56
N ILE A 484 11.75 13.84 -2.24
CA ILE A 484 11.51 12.46 -2.70
C ILE A 484 12.47 12.07 -3.82
N LYS A 485 12.74 13.00 -4.76
CA LYS A 485 13.71 12.81 -5.86
C LYS A 485 15.15 12.70 -5.36
N ASP A 486 15.49 13.50 -4.35
CA ASP A 486 16.82 13.55 -3.76
C ASP A 486 16.73 13.68 -2.23
N PRO A 487 16.76 12.54 -1.49
CA PRO A 487 16.68 12.54 -0.03
C PRO A 487 17.80 13.32 0.67
N LEU A 488 18.92 13.64 -0.01
CA LEU A 488 19.98 14.48 0.54
C LEU A 488 19.55 15.95 0.68
N GLN A 489 18.50 16.38 -0.03
CA GLN A 489 17.94 17.73 0.13
C GLN A 489 17.18 17.91 1.45
N MET A 490 16.82 16.81 2.12
CA MET A 490 16.16 16.81 3.43
C MET A 490 17.04 17.42 4.53
N SER A 491 18.37 17.48 4.34
CA SER A 491 19.33 18.11 5.25
C SER A 491 19.80 19.50 4.81
N CYS A 492 19.49 19.93 3.58
CA CYS A 492 20.04 21.16 2.97
C CYS A 492 19.23 22.43 3.26
N SER A 493 18.19 22.35 4.11
CA SER A 493 17.35 23.50 4.41
C SER A 493 16.92 23.49 5.86
N SER A 494 17.07 24.65 6.51
CA SER A 494 16.68 25.02 7.88
C SER A 494 17.72 24.84 9.00
N GLU A 495 17.75 25.88 9.84
CA GLU A 495 18.26 25.86 11.21
C GLU A 495 17.90 24.54 11.90
N SER A 496 18.87 23.89 12.55
CA SER A 496 18.57 22.66 13.28
C SER A 496 17.48 22.93 14.32
N ILE A 497 16.53 22.00 14.49
CA ILE A 497 15.45 22.12 15.49
C ILE A 497 15.99 22.52 16.87
N LYS A 498 17.17 22.00 17.23
CA LYS A 498 17.93 22.37 18.42
C LYS A 498 18.23 23.86 18.50
N SER A 499 18.77 24.45 17.42
CA SER A 499 19.08 25.89 17.35
C SER A 499 17.81 26.72 17.55
N ARG A 500 16.71 26.31 16.91
CA ARG A 500 15.41 26.96 17.07
C ARG A 500 14.88 26.88 18.50
N LEU A 501 14.91 25.69 19.14
CA LEU A 501 14.49 25.53 20.54
C LEU A 501 15.30 26.42 21.49
N LEU A 502 16.62 26.50 21.28
CA LEU A 502 17.49 27.36 22.07
C LEU A 502 17.15 28.83 21.86
N HIS A 503 16.99 29.28 20.60
CA HIS A 503 16.58 30.64 20.26
C HIS A 503 15.23 31.00 20.88
N ASP A 504 14.20 30.17 20.65
CA ASP A 504 12.84 30.39 21.14
C ASP A 504 12.76 30.37 22.67
N SER A 505 13.68 29.68 23.36
CA SER A 505 13.77 29.70 24.83
C SER A 505 14.38 30.99 25.40
N GLU A 506 15.00 31.80 24.55
CA GLU A 506 15.67 33.05 24.93
C GLU A 506 14.93 34.31 24.49
N LEU A 507 13.71 34.18 23.92
CA LEU A 507 12.89 35.31 23.49
C LEU A 507 12.78 36.41 24.55
N GLU A 508 12.76 37.65 24.08
CA GLU A 508 12.65 38.83 24.94
C GLU A 508 11.26 38.93 25.57
N LEU A 509 11.23 39.14 26.90
CA LEU A 509 10.00 39.19 27.68
C LEU A 509 9.47 40.61 27.90
N ASN A 510 10.27 41.65 27.64
CA ASN A 510 9.93 43.06 27.88
C ASN A 510 9.40 43.34 29.30
N ILE A 511 9.99 42.71 30.31
CA ILE A 511 9.65 42.89 31.73
C ILE A 511 10.57 43.98 32.31
N THR A 512 9.97 45.04 32.83
CA THR A 512 10.67 46.16 33.52
C THR A 512 10.74 45.94 35.04
N ASN A 513 11.20 46.90 35.84
CA ASN A 513 11.01 46.83 37.30
C ASN A 513 9.65 47.45 37.67
N LYS A 514 8.63 46.62 37.96
CA LYS A 514 7.32 47.06 38.49
C LYS A 514 7.03 46.46 39.86
N LYS A 515 6.12 47.08 40.62
CA LYS A 515 5.60 46.49 41.87
C LYS A 515 4.76 45.26 41.55
N GLN A 516 4.86 44.22 42.36
CA GLN A 516 3.96 43.06 42.28
C GLN A 516 2.56 43.43 42.80
N LYS A 517 1.49 42.90 42.20
CA LYS A 517 0.18 42.95 42.88
C LYS A 517 0.31 42.14 44.18
N ASN A 518 -0.22 42.65 45.29
CA ASN A 518 -0.31 41.87 46.52
C ASN A 518 -1.11 40.60 46.21
N ILE A 519 -0.57 39.43 46.58
CA ILE A 519 -1.26 38.15 46.44
C ILE A 519 -2.56 38.24 47.25
N ASN A 520 -3.69 38.37 46.55
CA ASN A 520 -5.00 38.43 47.17
C ASN A 520 -5.53 36.99 47.27
N TYR A 521 -5.60 36.45 48.48
CA TYR A 521 -6.14 35.11 48.76
C TYR A 521 -7.66 34.99 48.45
N SER A 522 -8.32 36.10 48.11
CA SER A 522 -9.71 36.17 47.65
C SER A 522 -9.79 37.03 46.38
N PRO A 523 -9.31 36.52 45.23
CA PRO A 523 -9.35 37.24 43.96
C PRO A 523 -10.80 37.54 43.57
N SER A 524 -11.03 38.73 43.00
CA SER A 524 -12.32 39.14 42.45
C SER A 524 -12.47 38.69 41.00
N MET A 525 -11.37 38.64 40.24
CA MET A 525 -11.40 38.13 38.86
C MET A 525 -10.14 37.33 38.50
N ILE A 526 -10.34 36.12 38.01
CA ILE A 526 -9.27 35.22 37.57
C ILE A 526 -9.35 35.03 36.05
N PHE A 527 -8.24 35.25 35.36
CA PHE A 527 -8.12 34.94 33.94
C PHE A 527 -7.66 33.50 33.77
N ILE A 528 -8.42 32.70 33.03
CA ILE A 528 -8.12 31.28 32.82
C ILE A 528 -8.12 30.94 31.33
N THR A 529 -7.15 30.13 30.94
CA THR A 529 -7.00 29.66 29.56
C THR A 529 -7.14 28.14 29.51
N GLY A 530 -7.63 27.61 28.38
CA GLY A 530 -7.78 26.17 28.18
C GLY A 530 -9.01 25.55 28.87
N THR A 531 -10.02 26.33 29.22
CA THR A 531 -11.23 25.86 29.93
C THR A 531 -12.12 24.92 29.13
N THR A 532 -11.97 24.89 27.80
CA THR A 532 -12.64 23.92 26.92
C THR A 532 -11.82 22.64 26.71
N GLY A 533 -10.65 22.52 27.35
CA GLY A 533 -9.80 21.33 27.34
C GLY A 533 -10.00 20.48 28.58
N PHE A 534 -9.46 19.27 28.58
CA PHE A 534 -9.70 18.29 29.65
C PHE A 534 -9.31 18.81 31.05
N VAL A 535 -8.03 19.06 31.32
CA VAL A 535 -7.58 19.56 32.64
C VAL A 535 -8.20 20.91 32.98
N GLY A 536 -8.31 21.82 32.00
CA GLY A 536 -8.84 23.17 32.22
C GLY A 536 -10.32 23.20 32.60
N ALA A 537 -11.15 22.30 32.08
CA ALA A 537 -12.56 22.18 32.46
C ALA A 537 -12.71 21.75 33.93
N PHE A 538 -11.90 20.80 34.39
CA PHE A 538 -11.87 20.38 35.80
C PHE A 538 -11.30 21.45 36.71
N LEU A 539 -10.24 22.16 36.29
CA LEU A 539 -9.74 23.33 37.03
C LEU A 539 -10.84 24.39 37.20
N LEU A 540 -11.53 24.76 36.12
CA LEU A 540 -12.63 25.72 36.20
C LEU A 540 -13.74 25.21 37.13
N ALA A 541 -14.17 23.96 37.00
CA ALA A 541 -15.21 23.36 37.84
C ALA A 541 -14.84 23.38 39.33
N GLU A 542 -13.64 22.95 39.68
CA GLU A 542 -13.17 22.94 41.07
C GLU A 542 -12.99 24.37 41.61
N MET A 543 -12.51 25.31 40.79
CA MET A 543 -12.42 26.71 41.19
C MET A 543 -13.81 27.32 41.44
N LEU A 544 -14.80 27.03 40.59
CA LEU A 544 -16.19 27.50 40.78
C LEU A 544 -16.86 26.94 42.03
N LYS A 545 -16.43 25.76 42.51
CA LYS A 545 -16.88 25.16 43.78
C LYS A 545 -16.22 25.80 45.00
N VAL A 546 -14.94 26.19 44.87
CA VAL A 546 -14.08 26.58 46.00
C VAL A 546 -14.06 28.10 46.24
N TYR A 547 -14.08 28.91 45.18
CA TYR A 547 -14.07 30.37 45.28
C TYR A 547 -15.49 30.90 45.52
N PRO A 548 -15.65 32.04 46.22
CA PRO A 548 -16.96 32.64 46.48
C PRO A 548 -17.64 33.10 45.19
N SER A 549 -18.97 33.14 45.18
CA SER A 549 -19.79 33.52 44.01
C SER A 549 -19.54 34.94 43.47
N THR A 550 -18.88 35.78 44.25
CA THR A 550 -18.42 37.12 43.85
C THR A 550 -17.18 37.08 42.93
N CYS A 551 -16.39 36.00 42.97
CA CYS A 551 -15.25 35.80 42.09
C CYS A 551 -15.74 35.50 40.66
N LYS A 552 -15.17 36.18 39.67
CA LYS A 552 -15.47 35.98 38.26
C LYS A 552 -14.31 35.31 37.53
N PHE A 553 -14.63 34.43 36.59
CA PHE A 553 -13.67 33.67 35.78
C PHE A 553 -13.71 34.17 34.35
N ALA A 554 -12.70 34.95 33.96
CA ALA A 554 -12.50 35.42 32.60
C ALA A 554 -11.85 34.31 31.77
N CYS A 555 -12.67 33.56 31.04
CA CYS A 555 -12.27 32.36 30.30
C CYS A 555 -11.96 32.69 28.85
N LEU A 556 -10.69 32.55 28.43
CA LEU A 556 -10.30 32.73 27.04
C LEU A 556 -10.70 31.51 26.18
N VAL A 557 -11.52 31.73 25.16
CA VAL A 557 -12.08 30.67 24.30
C VAL A 557 -11.87 31.01 22.84
N ARG A 558 -11.15 30.14 22.12
CA ARG A 558 -11.04 30.19 20.66
C ARG A 558 -12.31 29.63 20.04
N CYS A 559 -13.08 30.41 19.29
CA CYS A 559 -14.24 29.89 18.57
C CYS A 559 -14.49 30.67 17.28
N GLN A 560 -15.24 30.06 16.35
CA GLN A 560 -15.65 30.73 15.12
C GLN A 560 -16.57 31.92 15.43
N PRO A 561 -16.63 32.95 14.56
CA PRO A 561 -17.39 34.17 14.83
C PRO A 561 -18.88 33.98 15.15
N PHE A 562 -19.49 32.91 14.65
CA PHE A 562 -20.89 32.57 14.86
C PHE A 562 -21.14 31.68 16.10
N ILE A 563 -20.09 31.13 16.72
CA ILE A 563 -20.21 30.27 17.91
C ILE A 563 -20.04 31.13 19.17
N ASN A 564 -21.00 31.07 20.09
CA ASN A 564 -20.88 31.74 21.37
C ASN A 564 -19.77 31.07 22.23
N PRO A 565 -18.77 31.82 22.72
CA PRO A 565 -17.69 31.25 23.53
C PRO A 565 -18.19 30.61 24.84
N PHE A 566 -19.29 31.11 25.42
CA PHE A 566 -19.89 30.53 26.62
C PHE A 566 -20.47 29.14 26.35
N ASP A 567 -21.17 28.96 25.23
CA ASP A 567 -21.75 27.67 24.86
C ASP A 567 -20.68 26.59 24.73
N ARG A 568 -19.51 26.94 24.16
CA ARG A 568 -18.38 26.01 24.04
C ARG A 568 -17.83 25.57 25.41
N ILE A 569 -17.78 26.45 26.41
CA ILE A 569 -17.40 26.09 27.78
C ILE A 569 -18.47 25.18 28.39
N ARG A 570 -19.74 25.57 28.28
CA ARG A 570 -20.86 24.80 28.81
C ARG A 570 -20.91 23.40 28.23
N GLU A 571 -20.82 23.26 26.91
CA GLU A 571 -20.79 21.97 26.20
C GLU A 571 -19.63 21.10 26.66
N SER A 572 -18.43 21.67 26.80
CA SER A 572 -17.25 20.95 27.31
C SER A 572 -17.47 20.46 28.75
N MET A 573 -18.00 21.31 29.63
CA MET A 573 -18.31 20.92 31.00
C MET A 573 -19.45 19.89 31.06
N MET A 574 -20.47 19.99 30.20
CA MET A 574 -21.55 18.99 30.11
C MET A 574 -21.02 17.64 29.64
N PHE A 575 -20.15 17.61 28.63
CA PHE A 575 -19.51 16.39 28.16
C PHE A 575 -18.74 15.68 29.28
N PHE A 576 -18.01 16.43 30.11
CA PHE A 576 -17.29 15.87 31.27
C PHE A 576 -18.16 15.68 32.52
N GLN A 577 -19.48 15.91 32.44
CA GLN A 577 -20.45 15.81 33.54
C GLN A 577 -20.14 16.75 34.73
N LEU A 578 -19.65 17.95 34.44
CA LEU A 578 -19.24 18.97 35.39
C LEU A 578 -20.21 20.15 35.50
N TRP A 579 -21.10 20.35 34.52
CA TRP A 579 -21.92 21.57 34.46
C TRP A 579 -22.95 21.66 35.58
N ASN A 580 -23.06 22.85 36.16
CA ASN A 580 -24.12 23.24 37.10
C ASN A 580 -24.60 24.64 36.73
N GLU A 581 -25.91 24.88 36.66
CA GLU A 581 -26.43 26.20 36.24
C GLU A 581 -26.00 27.34 37.17
N ASN A 582 -25.70 27.06 38.44
CA ASN A 582 -25.18 28.05 39.40
C ASN A 582 -23.80 28.61 38.99
N PHE A 583 -23.08 27.94 38.08
CA PHE A 583 -21.78 28.40 37.59
C PHE A 583 -21.89 29.53 36.57
N ARG A 584 -23.04 29.68 35.91
CA ARG A 584 -23.26 30.62 34.79
C ARG A 584 -22.85 32.04 35.15
N GLU A 585 -23.28 32.55 36.30
CA GLU A 585 -23.06 33.95 36.67
C GLU A 585 -21.61 34.28 36.98
N GLN A 586 -20.78 33.28 37.28
CA GLN A 586 -19.36 33.47 37.58
C GLN A 586 -18.48 33.42 36.33
N ILE A 587 -18.95 32.84 35.22
CA ILE A 587 -18.16 32.65 34.01
C ILE A 587 -18.33 33.84 33.06
N ILE A 588 -17.22 34.49 32.73
CA ILE A 588 -17.13 35.52 31.69
C ILE A 588 -16.39 34.89 30.50
N ALA A 589 -17.13 34.50 29.46
CA ALA A 589 -16.54 33.88 28.28
C ALA A 589 -16.00 34.94 27.32
N LEU A 590 -14.68 34.94 27.09
CA LEU A 590 -13.98 35.88 26.23
C LEU A 590 -13.58 35.18 24.93
N ARG A 591 -14.07 35.67 23.79
CA ARG A 591 -13.64 35.16 22.48
C ARG A 591 -12.24 35.69 22.15
N GLY A 592 -11.24 34.82 22.20
CA GLY A 592 -9.87 35.17 21.84
C GLY A 592 -9.02 33.94 21.56
N ASP A 593 -7.80 34.16 21.09
CA ASP A 593 -6.90 33.10 20.60
C ASP A 593 -5.48 33.31 21.15
N LEU A 594 -4.98 32.30 21.89
CA LEU A 594 -3.62 32.30 22.41
C LEU A 594 -2.55 32.41 21.32
N ALA A 595 -2.86 31.99 20.09
CA ALA A 595 -1.92 32.06 18.98
C ALA A 595 -1.73 33.49 18.42
N LYS A 596 -2.52 34.46 18.87
CA LYS A 596 -2.50 35.84 18.38
C LYS A 596 -1.93 36.79 19.43
N GLY A 597 -1.21 37.81 18.97
CA GLY A 597 -0.81 38.95 19.80
C GLY A 597 -2.03 39.57 20.50
N HIS A 598 -1.87 39.95 21.77
CA HIS A 598 -2.93 40.47 22.63
C HIS A 598 -4.17 39.55 22.71
N PHE A 599 -3.98 38.24 22.48
CA PHE A 599 -5.04 37.24 22.36
C PHE A 599 -6.06 37.51 21.23
N GLY A 600 -5.74 38.43 20.31
CA GLY A 600 -6.65 38.93 19.28
C GLY A 600 -7.67 39.96 19.74
N PHE A 601 -7.51 40.52 20.96
CA PHE A 601 -8.29 41.66 21.42
C PHE A 601 -7.76 42.99 20.84
N ASP A 602 -8.62 43.99 20.78
CA ASP A 602 -8.18 45.38 20.61
C ASP A 602 -7.50 45.89 21.90
N ASP A 603 -6.68 46.93 21.75
CA ASP A 603 -5.86 47.46 22.86
C ASP A 603 -6.72 47.93 24.04
N VAL A 604 -7.89 48.53 23.78
CA VAL A 604 -8.81 49.01 24.82
C VAL A 604 -9.34 47.86 25.66
N THR A 605 -9.75 46.76 25.02
CA THR A 605 -10.24 45.55 25.68
C THR A 605 -9.13 44.88 26.46
N TYR A 606 -7.93 44.79 25.86
CA TYR A 606 -6.75 44.20 26.49
C TYR A 606 -6.34 44.95 27.76
N GLU A 607 -6.24 46.28 27.69
CA GLU A 607 -5.92 47.15 28.82
C GLU A 607 -6.97 47.06 29.94
N ASN A 608 -8.25 47.16 29.57
CA ASN A 608 -9.36 47.09 30.52
C ASN A 608 -9.38 45.74 31.26
N LEU A 609 -9.14 44.64 30.54
CA LEU A 609 -9.03 43.32 31.15
C LEU A 609 -7.83 43.25 32.09
N ALA A 610 -6.62 43.62 31.63
CA ALA A 610 -5.39 43.59 32.42
C ALA A 610 -5.48 44.41 33.73
N SER A 611 -6.28 45.48 33.74
CA SER A 611 -6.51 46.29 34.94
C SER A 611 -7.31 45.54 36.04
N LYS A 612 -8.21 44.63 35.65
CA LYS A 612 -9.18 43.96 36.52
C LYS A 612 -8.77 42.56 36.98
N ILE A 613 -7.89 41.90 36.24
CA ILE A 613 -7.46 40.53 36.57
C ILE A 613 -6.52 40.53 37.78
N ASP A 614 -6.84 39.70 38.77
CA ASP A 614 -6.04 39.52 39.99
C ASP A 614 -5.04 38.37 39.86
N MET A 615 -5.36 37.36 39.05
CA MET A 615 -4.55 36.16 38.89
C MET A 615 -4.78 35.52 37.52
N ILE A 616 -3.75 34.88 36.98
CA ILE A 616 -3.81 34.09 35.75
C ILE A 616 -3.62 32.60 36.07
N VAL A 617 -4.49 31.75 35.55
CA VAL A 617 -4.32 30.29 35.50
C VAL A 617 -4.12 29.88 34.05
N HIS A 618 -2.87 29.57 33.69
CA HIS A 618 -2.51 29.22 32.32
C HIS A 618 -2.46 27.69 32.14
N CYS A 619 -3.58 27.12 31.66
CA CYS A 619 -3.71 25.70 31.32
C CYS A 619 -3.84 25.44 29.81
N GLY A 620 -4.02 26.49 29.00
CA GLY A 620 -4.19 26.35 27.55
C GLY A 620 -2.95 25.76 26.86
N ALA A 621 -3.10 24.60 26.22
CA ALA A 621 -2.07 23.96 25.43
C ALA A 621 -2.67 23.07 24.34
N ILE A 622 -1.92 22.85 23.26
CA ILE A 622 -2.09 21.68 22.39
C ILE A 622 -1.26 20.54 23.00
N VAL A 623 -1.90 19.40 23.24
CA VAL A 623 -1.23 18.20 23.77
C VAL A 623 -1.29 17.13 22.69
N ASN A 624 -0.22 16.99 21.91
CA ASN A 624 -0.12 15.96 20.90
C ASN A 624 1.33 15.43 20.84
N PHE A 625 1.52 14.17 21.20
CA PHE A 625 2.85 13.54 21.31
C PHE A 625 3.46 13.14 19.96
N VAL A 626 2.66 13.15 18.88
CA VAL A 626 3.09 12.77 17.53
C VAL A 626 3.53 14.01 16.73
N LEU A 627 2.86 15.14 16.95
CA LEU A 627 3.12 16.38 16.23
C LEU A 627 4.50 17.00 16.54
N PRO A 628 5.18 17.58 15.53
CA PRO A 628 6.45 18.27 15.75
C PRO A 628 6.28 19.60 16.47
N TYR A 629 7.36 20.09 17.07
CA TYR A 629 7.42 21.35 17.83
C TYR A 629 6.80 22.56 17.09
N SER A 630 7.09 22.70 15.79
CA SER A 630 6.65 23.84 14.97
C SER A 630 5.14 24.05 14.99
N THR A 631 4.36 22.96 15.00
CA THR A 631 2.88 23.01 15.01
C THR A 631 2.31 23.40 16.36
N GLN A 632 3.05 23.14 17.44
CA GLN A 632 2.63 23.41 18.80
C GLN A 632 3.17 24.76 19.30
N TYR A 633 4.15 25.34 18.60
CA TYR A 633 4.81 26.61 18.92
C TYR A 633 3.83 27.75 19.16
N SER A 634 2.91 27.99 18.21
CA SER A 634 2.03 29.16 18.22
C SER A 634 1.19 29.25 19.50
N ILE A 635 0.74 28.11 20.02
CA ILE A 635 -0.10 28.06 21.22
C ILE A 635 0.74 27.82 22.47
N ASN A 636 1.61 26.81 22.47
CA ASN A 636 2.31 26.40 23.69
C ASN A 636 3.45 27.35 24.04
N VAL A 637 4.14 27.93 23.04
CA VAL A 637 5.29 28.83 23.27
C VAL A 637 4.88 30.29 23.12
N HIS A 638 4.42 30.69 21.94
CA HIS A 638 4.02 32.08 21.69
C HIS A 638 2.80 32.46 22.55
N GLY A 639 1.81 31.60 22.69
CA GLY A 639 0.68 31.85 23.61
C GLY A 639 1.10 31.99 25.07
N THR A 640 2.09 31.21 25.54
CA THR A 640 2.68 31.41 26.88
C THR A 640 3.38 32.75 26.98
N LEU A 641 4.11 33.18 25.94
CA LEU A 641 4.74 34.50 25.88
C LEU A 641 3.70 35.63 25.93
N GLU A 642 2.57 35.51 25.23
CA GLU A 642 1.47 36.49 25.30
C GLU A 642 0.83 36.54 26.70
N VAL A 643 0.75 35.40 27.40
CA VAL A 643 0.33 35.35 28.81
C VAL A 643 1.33 36.08 29.72
N ILE A 644 2.63 35.88 29.52
CA ILE A 644 3.67 36.62 30.25
C ILE A 644 3.56 38.12 29.98
N ARG A 645 3.37 38.51 28.71
CA ARG A 645 3.18 39.92 28.32
C ARG A 645 1.94 40.52 28.97
N PHE A 646 0.83 39.79 28.98
CA PHE A 646 -0.41 40.23 29.64
C PHE A 646 -0.24 40.41 31.15
N ALA A 647 0.43 39.46 31.80
CA ALA A 647 0.76 39.55 33.23
C ALA A 647 1.69 40.74 33.54
N ALA A 648 2.58 41.08 32.62
CA ALA A 648 3.53 42.18 32.71
C ALA A 648 2.95 43.54 32.28
N HIS A 649 1.83 43.55 31.56
CA HIS A 649 1.25 44.74 30.94
C HIS A 649 0.68 45.71 31.98
N SER A 650 -0.04 45.19 32.98
CA SER A 650 -0.71 45.98 34.02
C SER A 650 0.28 46.83 34.84
N ALA A 651 -0.24 47.81 35.59
CA ALA A 651 0.56 48.70 36.43
C ALA A 651 1.34 47.94 37.52
N ALA A 652 0.81 46.78 37.93
CA ALA A 652 1.45 45.84 38.83
C ALA A 652 1.37 44.42 38.27
N TYR A 653 2.39 43.60 38.54
CA TYR A 653 2.47 42.25 37.99
C TYR A 653 1.38 41.33 38.49
N ILE A 654 0.72 40.66 37.55
CA ILE A 654 -0.34 39.69 37.81
C ILE A 654 0.30 38.31 38.05
N PRO A 655 0.02 37.64 39.18
CA PRO A 655 0.51 36.28 39.44
C PRO A 655 0.04 35.25 38.40
N ILE A 656 0.93 34.32 38.03
CA ILE A 656 0.66 33.23 37.09
C ILE A 656 0.77 31.88 37.80
N ALA A 657 -0.30 31.08 37.74
CA ALA A 657 -0.24 29.63 37.93
C ALA A 657 -0.11 28.96 36.57
N TYR A 658 1.07 28.44 36.26
CA TYR A 658 1.37 27.80 34.98
C TYR A 658 1.26 26.28 35.08
N ILE A 659 0.42 25.69 34.25
CA ILE A 659 0.27 24.24 34.17
C ILE A 659 1.27 23.69 33.14
N SER A 660 2.26 22.95 33.63
CA SER A 660 3.29 22.28 32.85
C SER A 660 3.13 20.75 32.90
N THR A 661 4.15 20.01 32.44
CA THR A 661 4.15 18.55 32.36
C THR A 661 5.49 17.99 32.81
N LEU A 662 5.49 16.80 33.39
CA LEU A 662 6.73 16.06 33.65
C LEU A 662 7.47 15.62 32.39
N SER A 663 6.83 15.69 31.21
CA SER A 663 7.50 15.37 29.94
C SER A 663 8.63 16.34 29.57
N VAL A 664 8.75 17.48 30.26
CA VAL A 664 9.91 18.39 30.14
C VAL A 664 11.18 17.81 30.78
N LEU A 665 11.06 16.75 31.58
CA LEU A 665 12.17 16.05 32.21
C LEU A 665 12.59 14.82 31.39
N PRO A 666 13.91 14.60 31.19
CA PRO A 666 14.43 13.35 30.66
C PRO A 666 14.00 12.12 31.47
N PRO A 667 13.82 10.96 30.82
CA PRO A 667 13.50 9.72 31.54
C PRO A 667 14.62 9.34 32.52
N GLY A 668 14.24 8.96 33.74
CA GLY A 668 15.18 8.46 34.76
C GLY A 668 15.78 9.54 35.69
N ILE A 669 15.44 10.82 35.52
CA ILE A 669 15.80 11.85 36.51
C ILE A 669 15.01 11.63 37.80
N ARG A 670 15.72 11.55 38.93
CA ARG A 670 15.19 11.24 40.27
C ARG A 670 15.08 12.45 41.20
N HIS A 671 15.72 13.57 40.87
CA HIS A 671 15.74 14.77 41.70
C HIS A 671 15.25 15.98 40.91
N GLU A 672 14.71 16.97 41.62
CA GLU A 672 14.31 18.24 41.01
C GLU A 672 15.49 18.84 40.25
N THR A 673 15.33 19.00 38.94
CA THR A 673 16.34 19.58 38.06
C THR A 673 15.82 20.89 37.51
N PRO A 674 16.57 22.01 37.66
CA PRO A 674 16.23 23.27 37.03
C PRO A 674 16.04 23.09 35.52
N ILE A 675 15.01 23.72 34.96
CA ILE A 675 14.66 23.57 33.55
C ILE A 675 15.82 23.96 32.60
N ASP A 676 16.68 24.88 33.02
CA ASP A 676 17.86 25.34 32.26
C ASP A 676 18.97 24.29 32.14
N HIS A 677 19.03 23.32 33.06
CA HIS A 677 20.02 22.25 33.00
C HIS A 677 19.58 21.11 32.07
N ILE A 678 18.35 21.17 31.55
CA ILE A 678 17.81 20.16 30.68
C ILE A 678 18.15 20.52 29.25
N HIS A 679 19.03 19.72 28.65
CA HIS A 679 19.42 19.91 27.26
C HIS A 679 18.32 19.40 26.30
N PRO A 680 17.95 20.14 25.24
CA PRO A 680 16.83 19.80 24.34
C PRO A 680 16.96 18.44 23.65
N ASP A 681 18.19 17.94 23.44
CA ASP A 681 18.45 16.61 22.86
C ASP A 681 17.89 15.44 23.71
N HIS A 682 17.53 15.69 24.97
CA HIS A 682 16.93 14.68 25.85
C HIS A 682 15.39 14.68 25.85
N LEU A 683 14.76 15.55 25.08
CA LEU A 683 13.30 15.66 25.00
C LEU A 683 12.74 14.70 23.96
N LYS A 684 11.72 13.92 24.35
CA LYS A 684 11.25 12.78 23.56
C LYS A 684 10.39 13.13 22.34
N ASN A 685 9.70 14.27 22.33
CA ASN A 685 8.75 14.62 21.26
C ASN A 685 8.45 16.14 21.20
N GLY A 686 7.70 16.57 20.19
CA GLY A 686 7.36 17.98 19.95
C GLY A 686 6.56 18.64 21.06
N TYR A 687 5.68 17.90 21.75
CA TYR A 687 4.96 18.42 22.91
C TYR A 687 5.90 18.72 24.07
N ALA A 688 6.76 17.78 24.44
CA ALA A 688 7.80 17.95 25.46
C ALA A 688 8.71 19.14 25.13
N GLN A 689 9.14 19.27 23.88
CA GLN A 689 9.93 20.40 23.37
C GLN A 689 9.20 21.73 23.55
N SER A 690 7.92 21.81 23.18
CA SER A 690 7.13 23.04 23.29
C SER A 690 6.92 23.47 24.75
N LYS A 691 6.64 22.52 25.65
CA LYS A 691 6.47 22.80 27.07
C LYS A 691 7.79 23.13 27.76
N TRP A 692 8.90 22.53 27.34
CA TRP A 692 10.24 22.88 27.83
C TRP A 692 10.60 24.33 27.50
N VAL A 693 10.39 24.77 26.25
CA VAL A 693 10.62 26.17 25.85
C VAL A 693 9.71 27.12 26.64
N ALA A 694 8.42 26.82 26.71
CA ALA A 694 7.45 27.63 27.44
C ALA A 694 7.78 27.73 28.94
N GLU A 695 8.22 26.63 29.56
CA GLU A 695 8.63 26.61 30.95
C GLU A 695 9.92 27.40 31.18
N LYS A 696 10.89 27.37 30.25
CA LYS A 696 12.07 28.26 30.29
C LYS A 696 11.67 29.73 30.26
N LEU A 697 10.73 30.12 29.39
CA LEU A 697 10.23 31.51 29.33
C LEU A 697 9.53 31.92 30.62
N ILE A 698 8.72 31.04 31.20
CA ILE A 698 8.04 31.26 32.49
C ILE A 698 9.06 31.38 33.64
N ALA A 699 10.05 30.50 33.71
CA ALA A 699 11.12 30.55 34.71
C ALA A 699 11.96 31.82 34.57
N LYS A 700 12.25 32.24 33.32
CA LYS A 700 12.90 33.51 33.01
C LYS A 700 12.06 34.69 33.50
N ALA A 701 10.75 34.70 33.24
CA ALA A 701 9.84 35.73 33.72
C ALA A 701 9.83 35.84 35.26
N SER A 702 9.84 34.69 35.94
CA SER A 702 9.93 34.61 37.41
C SER A 702 11.20 35.29 37.94
N ARG A 703 12.36 35.08 37.30
CA ARG A 703 13.62 35.73 37.66
C ARG A 703 13.61 37.24 37.45
N PHE A 704 12.81 37.74 36.52
CA PHE A 704 12.58 39.18 36.31
C PHE A 704 11.51 39.76 37.26
N GLY A 705 11.06 39.01 38.25
CA GLY A 705 10.19 39.48 39.33
C GLY A 705 8.69 39.28 39.09
N LEU A 706 8.30 38.58 38.02
CA LEU A 706 6.90 38.19 37.81
C LEU A 706 6.52 37.07 38.80
N PRO A 707 5.41 37.16 39.55
CA PRO A 707 5.04 36.09 40.48
C PRO A 707 4.54 34.86 39.72
N VAL A 708 5.29 33.75 39.74
CA VAL A 708 4.92 32.53 39.02
C VAL A 708 5.04 31.28 39.89
N VAL A 709 4.07 30.38 39.75
CA VAL A 709 4.11 29.00 40.27
C VAL A 709 3.96 28.03 39.10
N ILE A 710 4.78 26.97 39.07
CA ILE A 710 4.75 25.97 38.00
C ILE A 710 4.23 24.65 38.55
N TYR A 711 3.19 24.08 37.95
CA TYR A 711 2.64 22.77 38.30
C TYR A 711 2.91 21.77 37.19
N ARG A 712 3.90 20.89 37.35
CA ARG A 712 4.23 19.82 36.39
C ARG A 712 3.32 18.62 36.62
N LEU A 713 2.43 18.36 35.67
CA LEU A 713 1.51 17.24 35.73
C LEU A 713 2.13 15.94 35.18
N GLY A 714 1.86 14.82 35.86
CA GLY A 714 2.07 13.46 35.34
C GLY A 714 1.05 13.06 34.28
N SER A 715 0.91 11.75 34.02
CA SER A 715 -0.11 11.24 33.11
C SER A 715 -1.50 11.46 33.71
N ILE A 716 -2.34 12.28 33.09
CA ILE A 716 -3.68 12.56 33.61
C ILE A 716 -4.67 11.47 33.16
N GLY A 717 -5.46 10.97 34.10
CA GLY A 717 -6.48 9.96 33.88
C GLY A 717 -7.90 10.44 34.14
N PRO A 718 -8.86 9.51 34.06
CA PRO A 718 -10.29 9.72 34.33
C PRO A 718 -10.58 10.40 35.68
N SER A 719 -11.73 11.06 35.78
CA SER A 719 -12.25 11.54 37.05
C SER A 719 -12.66 10.39 37.98
N THR A 720 -12.34 10.48 39.27
CA THR A 720 -12.85 9.51 40.26
C THR A 720 -14.34 9.66 40.57
N GLU A 721 -14.91 10.82 40.28
CA GLU A 721 -16.32 11.12 40.53
C GLU A 721 -17.19 10.70 39.35
N THR A 722 -16.87 11.17 38.14
CA THR A 722 -17.71 11.00 36.96
C THR A 722 -17.23 9.92 36.00
N GLY A 723 -15.99 9.43 36.13
CA GLY A 723 -15.35 8.57 35.13
C GLY A 723 -14.97 9.29 33.83
N ALA A 724 -15.26 10.59 33.73
CA ALA A 724 -14.99 11.38 32.54
C ALA A 724 -13.50 11.43 32.23
N CYS A 725 -13.15 11.16 30.97
CA CYS A 725 -11.77 11.10 30.49
C CYS A 725 -11.61 11.86 29.18
N ASN A 726 -10.37 12.19 28.82
CA ASN A 726 -10.08 12.75 27.50
C ASN A 726 -10.29 11.66 26.42
N PRO A 727 -11.21 11.84 25.46
CA PRO A 727 -11.47 10.85 24.42
C PRO A 727 -10.30 10.65 23.47
N HIS A 728 -9.38 11.62 23.39
CA HIS A 728 -8.19 11.56 22.55
C HIS A 728 -6.93 11.15 23.32
N ASP A 729 -7.03 10.78 24.61
CA ASP A 729 -5.90 10.23 25.35
C ASP A 729 -5.55 8.81 24.87
N VAL A 730 -4.25 8.52 24.76
CA VAL A 730 -3.76 7.24 24.23
C VAL A 730 -4.30 6.04 25.01
N ASN A 731 -4.41 6.13 26.34
CA ASN A 731 -4.94 5.01 27.14
C ASN A 731 -6.44 4.85 26.95
N THR A 732 -7.19 5.96 26.89
CA THR A 732 -8.64 5.94 26.57
C THR A 732 -8.88 5.31 25.20
N LEU A 733 -8.08 5.71 24.21
CA LEU A 733 -8.11 5.17 22.86
C LEU A 733 -7.88 3.65 22.88
N PHE A 734 -6.84 3.15 23.55
CA PHE A 734 -6.60 1.71 23.66
C PHE A 734 -7.75 0.95 24.31
N VAL A 735 -8.22 1.42 25.46
CA VAL A 735 -9.32 0.74 26.17
C VAL A 735 -10.58 0.74 25.29
N SER A 736 -10.91 1.87 24.65
CA SER A 736 -12.06 1.95 23.75
C SER A 736 -11.95 1.01 22.55
N THR A 737 -10.76 0.85 21.96
CA THR A 737 -10.54 -0.08 20.84
C THR A 737 -10.61 -1.53 21.28
N ILE A 738 -10.06 -1.89 22.44
CA ILE A 738 -10.17 -3.24 22.97
C ILE A 738 -11.64 -3.60 23.23
N MET A 739 -12.42 -2.65 23.75
CA MET A 739 -13.86 -2.82 23.94
C MET A 739 -14.61 -2.96 22.60
N LYS A 740 -14.25 -2.18 21.58
CA LYS A 740 -14.86 -2.27 20.23
C LYS A 740 -14.51 -3.57 19.51
N LEU A 741 -13.22 -3.94 19.46
CA LEU A 741 -12.72 -5.15 18.80
C LEU A 741 -13.02 -6.43 19.59
N ARG A 742 -13.36 -6.32 20.88
CA ARG A 742 -13.53 -7.45 21.81
C ARG A 742 -12.29 -8.35 21.92
N HIS A 743 -11.13 -7.79 21.65
CA HIS A 743 -9.85 -8.48 21.70
C HIS A 743 -8.78 -7.62 22.34
N CYS A 744 -7.96 -8.21 23.20
CA CYS A 744 -6.83 -7.58 23.88
C CYS A 744 -5.50 -8.19 23.40
N PRO A 745 -4.47 -7.38 23.07
CA PRO A 745 -3.15 -7.90 22.73
C PRO A 745 -2.40 -8.41 23.97
N LEU A 746 -1.69 -9.53 23.85
CA LEU A 746 -0.94 -10.17 24.93
C LEU A 746 0.02 -9.24 25.67
N THR A 747 0.70 -8.34 24.97
CA THR A 747 1.67 -7.40 25.58
C THR A 747 1.05 -6.42 26.59
N MET A 748 -0.26 -6.15 26.50
CA MET A 748 -0.91 -5.19 27.40
C MET A 748 -1.29 -5.75 28.76
N ILE A 749 -1.46 -7.07 28.89
CA ILE A 749 -1.94 -7.72 30.13
C ILE A 749 -1.11 -7.33 31.35
N ASN A 750 0.22 -7.31 31.19
CA ASN A 750 1.16 -7.04 32.28
C ASN A 750 1.48 -5.56 32.46
N MET A 751 0.82 -4.66 31.72
CA MET A 751 1.05 -3.22 31.83
C MET A 751 0.31 -2.64 33.03
N LYS A 752 0.88 -1.55 33.58
CA LYS A 752 0.21 -0.70 34.56
C LYS A 752 -0.01 0.68 33.98
N LEU A 753 -1.22 1.20 34.14
CA LEU A 753 -1.59 2.55 33.75
C LEU A 753 -1.38 3.47 34.96
N ASN A 754 -0.22 4.13 35.02
CA ASN A 754 0.08 5.09 36.08
C ASN A 754 -0.56 6.45 35.78
N GLN A 755 -1.85 6.57 36.07
CA GLN A 755 -2.65 7.76 35.79
C GLN A 755 -3.02 8.51 37.08
N LEU A 756 -2.97 9.84 37.02
CA LEU A 756 -3.44 10.77 38.05
C LEU A 756 -4.86 11.25 37.69
N PRO A 757 -5.89 10.96 38.50
CA PRO A 757 -7.23 11.45 38.23
C PRO A 757 -7.30 12.96 38.09
N VAL A 758 -7.98 13.43 37.04
CA VAL A 758 -8.00 14.86 36.68
C VAL A 758 -8.60 15.76 37.76
N ASN A 759 -9.63 15.29 38.49
CA ASN A 759 -10.24 16.04 39.59
C ASN A 759 -9.28 16.17 40.78
N PHE A 760 -8.52 15.12 41.09
CA PHE A 760 -7.46 15.20 42.09
C PHE A 760 -6.36 16.18 41.67
N ALA A 761 -5.91 16.13 40.41
CA ALA A 761 -4.94 17.10 39.90
C ALA A 761 -5.42 18.54 40.08
N ALA A 762 -6.66 18.84 39.69
CA ALA A 762 -7.28 20.15 39.83
C ALA A 762 -7.38 20.59 41.31
N GLN A 763 -7.87 19.72 42.19
CA GLN A 763 -7.99 19.99 43.63
C GLN A 763 -6.64 20.31 44.27
N ASN A 764 -5.60 19.54 43.94
CA ASN A 764 -4.24 19.75 44.45
C ASN A 764 -3.66 21.10 43.98
N ILE A 765 -3.82 21.45 42.70
CA ILE A 765 -3.40 22.76 42.17
C ILE A 765 -4.06 23.89 42.94
N ILE A 766 -5.38 23.85 43.07
CA ILE A 766 -6.17 24.91 43.72
C ILE A 766 -5.83 24.99 45.22
N HIS A 767 -5.67 23.86 45.88
CA HIS A 767 -5.27 23.82 47.28
C HIS A 767 -3.91 24.50 47.47
N LEU A 768 -2.86 24.04 46.76
CA LEU A 768 -1.52 24.59 46.84
C LEU A 768 -1.48 26.09 46.53
N ASN A 769 -2.29 26.54 45.55
CA ASN A 769 -2.38 27.95 45.20
C ASN A 769 -2.98 28.82 46.33
N ARG A 770 -3.89 28.26 47.13
CA ARG A 770 -4.57 28.99 48.22
C ARG A 770 -3.79 29.03 49.52
N ILE A 771 -3.00 28.00 49.84
CA ILE A 771 -2.40 27.83 51.17
C ILE A 771 -0.99 28.37 51.32
N ALA A 772 -0.22 28.48 50.24
CA ALA A 772 1.20 28.71 50.36
C ALA A 772 1.54 30.21 50.27
N THR A 773 2.00 30.75 51.40
CA THR A 773 2.28 32.18 51.63
C THR A 773 3.54 32.69 50.94
N ASP A 774 4.36 31.79 50.38
CA ASP A 774 5.63 32.06 49.68
C ASP A 774 5.80 31.09 48.48
N THR A 775 4.83 31.10 47.54
CA THR A 775 4.83 30.19 46.37
C THR A 775 5.58 30.71 45.15
N CYS A 776 5.95 31.99 45.16
CA CYS A 776 6.56 32.63 44.01
C CYS A 776 7.92 32.00 43.70
N GLY A 777 8.04 31.36 42.53
CA GLY A 777 9.23 30.64 42.10
C GLY A 777 9.19 29.13 42.33
N ASN A 778 8.17 28.61 43.02
CA ASN A 778 8.07 27.17 43.32
C ASN A 778 7.62 26.34 42.11
N ILE A 779 8.13 25.12 42.05
CA ILE A 779 7.78 24.11 41.05
C ILE A 779 7.23 22.88 41.79
N TYR A 780 5.98 22.52 41.52
CA TYR A 780 5.32 21.35 42.11
C TYR A 780 5.14 20.24 41.09
N HIS A 781 5.45 18.99 41.46
CA HIS A 781 5.18 17.82 40.63
C HIS A 781 3.91 17.15 41.15
N ILE A 782 2.86 17.12 40.34
CA ILE A 782 1.58 16.52 40.71
C ILE A 782 1.47 15.19 39.96
N VAL A 783 1.63 14.10 40.70
CA VAL A 783 1.74 12.73 40.18
C VAL A 783 0.94 11.74 41.01
N ASN A 784 0.68 10.58 40.42
CA ASN A 784 0.21 9.41 41.16
C ASN A 784 1.42 8.59 41.63
N GLU A 785 1.59 8.47 42.95
CA GLU A 785 2.69 7.70 43.58
C GLU A 785 2.33 6.24 43.86
N ASN A 786 1.06 5.84 43.73
CA ASN A 786 0.56 4.52 44.15
C ASN A 786 0.72 3.42 43.07
N GLY A 787 1.47 3.69 42.00
CA GLY A 787 1.84 2.68 41.00
C GLY A 787 0.79 2.36 39.94
N GLY A 788 -0.34 3.08 39.92
CA GLY A 788 -1.37 2.97 38.89
C GLY A 788 -2.30 1.76 39.00
N ILE A 789 -3.19 1.61 38.03
CA ILE A 789 -4.10 0.45 37.88
C ILE A 789 -3.46 -0.59 36.96
N SER A 790 -3.65 -1.89 37.25
CA SER A 790 -3.19 -2.93 36.32
C SER A 790 -4.13 -3.04 35.13
N PHE A 791 -3.60 -3.37 33.96
CA PHE A 791 -4.43 -3.58 32.79
C PHE A 791 -5.34 -4.81 32.95
N GLU A 792 -4.92 -5.81 33.72
CA GLU A 792 -5.77 -6.95 34.10
C GLU A 792 -7.02 -6.50 34.87
N ASP A 793 -6.90 -5.54 35.81
CA ASP A 793 -8.07 -4.98 36.51
C ASP A 793 -9.01 -4.24 35.54
N VAL A 794 -8.45 -3.56 34.53
CA VAL A 794 -9.23 -2.92 33.46
C VAL A 794 -9.97 -3.98 32.64
N LEU A 795 -9.32 -5.07 32.23
CA LEU A 795 -9.95 -6.17 31.50
C LEU A 795 -11.05 -6.83 32.32
N GLN A 796 -10.83 -7.05 33.61
CA GLN A 796 -11.87 -7.56 34.49
C GLN A 796 -13.03 -6.57 34.62
N GLY A 797 -12.74 -5.28 34.71
CA GLY A 797 -13.75 -4.22 34.66
C GLY A 797 -14.60 -4.28 33.38
N ILE A 798 -13.98 -4.50 32.22
CA ILE A 798 -14.70 -4.59 30.95
C ILE A 798 -15.59 -5.85 30.91
N ARG A 799 -15.08 -6.99 31.39
CA ARG A 799 -15.88 -8.23 31.50
C ARG A 799 -17.09 -8.02 32.42
N ASN A 800 -16.93 -7.25 33.50
CA ASN A 800 -18.02 -6.89 34.41
C ASN A 800 -19.04 -5.91 33.78
N CYS A 801 -18.75 -5.33 32.62
CA CYS A 801 -19.70 -4.57 31.80
C CYS A 801 -20.39 -5.43 30.73
N ASP A 802 -20.38 -6.76 30.87
CA ASP A 802 -20.98 -7.73 29.94
C ASP A 802 -20.39 -7.71 28.52
N ILE A 803 -19.13 -7.27 28.39
CA ILE A 803 -18.40 -7.28 27.12
C ILE A 803 -17.40 -8.44 27.14
N PRO A 804 -17.61 -9.51 26.35
CA PRO A 804 -16.66 -10.61 26.28
C PRO A 804 -15.38 -10.12 25.59
N ILE A 805 -14.23 -10.41 26.20
CA ILE A 805 -12.91 -10.10 25.64
C ILE A 805 -12.04 -11.34 25.66
N ASP A 806 -11.50 -11.67 24.49
CA ASP A 806 -10.45 -12.67 24.32
C ASP A 806 -9.08 -12.01 24.20
N THR A 807 -8.06 -12.70 24.71
CA THR A 807 -6.67 -12.29 24.52
C THR A 807 -6.11 -12.97 23.29
N ILE A 808 -5.45 -12.20 22.42
CA ILE A 808 -4.83 -12.69 21.17
C ILE A 808 -3.40 -12.18 21.01
N SER A 809 -2.63 -12.73 20.07
CA SER A 809 -1.29 -12.23 19.79
C SER A 809 -1.31 -10.82 19.21
N ASP A 810 -0.26 -10.04 19.45
CA ASP A 810 -0.12 -8.67 18.94
C ASP A 810 -0.27 -8.58 17.41
N ASN A 811 0.19 -9.60 16.67
CA ASN A 811 0.09 -9.63 15.21
C ASN A 811 -1.35 -9.89 14.74
N GLU A 812 -2.07 -10.79 15.40
CA GLU A 812 -3.49 -11.03 15.11
C GLU A 812 -4.35 -9.83 15.46
N TRP A 813 -4.04 -9.17 16.59
CA TRP A 813 -4.72 -7.96 17.01
C TRP A 813 -4.51 -6.82 16.00
N ARG A 814 -3.28 -6.64 15.51
CA ARG A 814 -2.98 -5.69 14.42
C ARG A 814 -3.73 -6.03 13.14
N ALA A 815 -3.77 -7.30 12.74
CA ALA A 815 -4.48 -7.71 11.53
C ALA A 815 -5.99 -7.39 11.62
N LYS A 816 -6.61 -7.65 12.78
CA LYS A 816 -8.02 -7.31 13.06
C LYS A 816 -8.27 -5.81 13.04
N LEU A 817 -7.42 -5.04 13.71
CA LEU A 817 -7.47 -3.58 13.70
C LEU A 817 -7.42 -3.04 12.26
N MET A 818 -6.50 -3.55 11.44
CA MET A 818 -6.36 -3.15 10.04
C MET A 818 -7.56 -3.56 9.17
N SER A 819 -8.18 -4.72 9.42
CA SER A 819 -9.37 -5.14 8.67
C SER A 819 -10.62 -4.30 8.97
N GLU A 820 -10.77 -3.83 10.21
CA GLU A 820 -11.94 -3.05 10.65
C GLU A 820 -11.76 -1.53 10.49
N SER A 821 -10.53 -1.06 10.27
CA SER A 821 -10.17 0.35 10.10
C SER A 821 -10.88 1.05 8.92
N LYS A 822 -11.18 0.33 7.83
CA LYS A 822 -11.68 0.87 6.55
C LYS A 822 -13.04 1.61 6.59
N GLN A 823 -13.68 1.76 7.75
CA GLN A 823 -14.96 2.46 7.93
C GLN A 823 -15.06 3.26 9.25
N ASN A 824 -14.00 3.41 10.05
CA ASN A 824 -14.09 4.01 11.40
C ASN A 824 -12.88 4.88 11.77
N ASP A 825 -13.09 6.21 11.85
CA ASP A 825 -12.06 7.22 12.13
C ASP A 825 -11.24 6.95 13.41
N LEU A 826 -11.84 6.32 14.43
CA LEU A 826 -11.17 5.98 15.68
C LEU A 826 -10.19 4.80 15.52
N LEU A 827 -10.57 3.80 14.72
CA LEU A 827 -9.74 2.61 14.48
C LEU A 827 -8.57 2.92 13.55
N ASP A 828 -8.76 3.84 12.60
CA ASP A 828 -7.67 4.35 11.77
C ASP A 828 -6.59 5.05 12.61
N LEU A 829 -6.98 5.96 13.51
CA LEU A 829 -6.07 6.69 14.39
C LEU A 829 -5.18 5.75 15.22
N ILE A 830 -5.74 4.63 15.67
CA ILE A 830 -5.06 3.67 16.54
C ILE A 830 -4.24 2.67 15.71
N GLY A 831 -4.73 2.27 14.53
CA GLY A 831 -3.97 1.50 13.55
C GLY A 831 -2.65 2.20 13.20
N GLU A 832 -2.72 3.51 12.97
CA GLU A 832 -1.56 4.33 12.63
C GLU A 832 -0.58 4.52 13.80
N LEU A 833 -1.08 4.69 15.03
CA LEU A 833 -0.23 4.74 16.24
C LEU A 833 0.54 3.43 16.48
N PHE A 834 -0.03 2.28 16.12
CA PHE A 834 0.60 0.96 16.27
C PHE A 834 1.60 0.61 15.16
N LEU A 835 1.39 1.08 13.92
CA LEU A 835 2.27 0.81 12.78
C LEU A 835 3.68 1.42 12.94
N HIS A 836 3.81 2.48 13.76
CA HIS A 836 5.04 3.28 13.86
C HIS A 836 6.08 2.81 14.89
N ASN A 837 5.99 1.58 15.44
CA ASN A 837 6.96 1.05 16.43
C ASN A 837 7.18 1.95 17.67
N SER A 838 6.32 2.95 17.88
CA SER A 838 6.49 3.97 18.94
C SER A 838 6.11 3.42 20.32
N PHE A 839 5.32 2.35 20.34
CA PHE A 839 5.02 1.56 21.52
C PHE A 839 5.99 0.38 21.64
N LYS A 840 7.21 0.68 22.14
CA LYS A 840 7.91 -0.27 23.00
C LYS A 840 7.39 -0.05 24.42
N PRO A 841 7.02 -1.09 25.18
CA PRO A 841 6.66 -0.98 26.61
C PRO A 841 7.74 -0.28 27.46
N GLU A 842 8.98 -0.24 26.96
CA GLU A 842 10.12 0.47 27.53
C GLU A 842 9.94 2.01 27.58
N ASN A 843 8.98 2.58 26.82
CA ASN A 843 8.74 4.03 26.78
C ASN A 843 7.85 4.56 27.92
N THR A 844 7.29 3.67 28.75
CA THR A 844 6.55 4.05 29.96
C THR A 844 7.52 4.72 30.94
N ILE A 845 7.40 6.03 31.11
CA ILE A 845 8.22 6.76 32.08
C ILE A 845 7.73 6.36 33.48
N THR A 846 8.42 5.42 34.10
CA THR A 846 8.27 5.14 35.53
C THR A 846 8.98 6.25 36.30
N VAL A 847 8.21 7.22 36.79
CA VAL A 847 8.73 8.23 37.73
C VAL A 847 8.69 7.62 39.12
N GLN A 848 9.84 7.49 39.77
CA GLN A 848 9.96 7.11 41.18
C GLN A 848 10.70 8.22 41.95
N LYS A 849 10.05 8.66 43.03
CA LYS A 849 10.47 9.45 44.22
C LYS A 849 11.55 10.52 44.05
N ASP A 850 11.13 11.78 44.23
CA ASP A 850 11.46 12.58 45.43
C ASP A 850 10.66 13.90 45.49
N SER A 851 9.85 14.11 46.55
CA SER A 851 9.81 15.33 47.40
C SER A 851 8.65 15.29 48.40
N ASN A 852 8.98 15.52 49.68
CA ASN A 852 8.16 15.27 50.88
C ASN A 852 7.04 16.31 51.18
N GLU A 853 6.76 17.26 50.29
CA GLU A 853 5.74 18.30 50.56
C GLU A 853 4.42 18.10 49.80
N ALA A 854 4.45 17.49 48.61
CA ALA A 854 3.23 17.13 47.87
C ALA A 854 2.60 15.81 48.37
N SER A 855 3.36 15.00 49.10
CA SER A 855 3.00 13.65 49.55
C SER A 855 1.96 13.59 50.70
N GLN A 856 1.46 14.74 51.18
CA GLN A 856 0.47 14.78 52.27
C GLN A 856 -0.99 14.93 51.79
N LEU A 857 -1.24 15.08 50.49
CA LEU A 857 -2.59 15.24 49.96
C LEU A 857 -3.22 13.88 49.63
N ASN A 858 -4.00 13.36 50.60
CA ASN A 858 -4.89 12.18 50.57
C ASN A 858 -4.37 10.93 49.83
N SER A 859 -4.19 9.82 50.55
CA SER A 859 -3.88 8.51 49.93
C SER A 859 -4.90 8.14 48.85
N LEU A 860 -4.49 8.21 47.58
CA LEU A 860 -5.33 7.90 46.43
C LEU A 860 -5.43 6.38 46.22
N SER A 861 -6.46 5.73 46.77
CA SER A 861 -6.76 4.34 46.38
C SER A 861 -7.62 4.31 45.13
N LEU A 862 -7.05 3.89 44.00
CA LEU A 862 -7.82 3.62 42.78
C LEU A 862 -8.40 2.21 42.89
N ASP A 863 -9.72 2.13 43.11
CA ASP A 863 -10.44 0.88 43.34
C ASP A 863 -11.22 0.41 42.08
N ASN A 864 -11.95 -0.70 42.21
CA ASN A 864 -12.77 -1.21 41.12
C ASN A 864 -13.93 -0.27 40.74
N ASP A 865 -14.40 0.61 41.64
CA ASP A 865 -15.44 1.59 41.31
C ASP A 865 -14.90 2.69 40.39
N TYR A 866 -13.66 3.12 40.59
CA TYR A 866 -12.95 4.02 39.67
C TYR A 866 -12.91 3.47 38.24
N ILE A 867 -12.46 2.22 38.08
CA ILE A 867 -12.39 1.55 36.77
C ILE A 867 -13.79 1.43 36.16
N ARG A 868 -14.79 1.01 36.95
CA ARG A 868 -16.18 0.89 36.50
C ARG A 868 -16.73 2.20 35.94
N LYS A 869 -16.55 3.32 36.66
CA LYS A 869 -17.01 4.64 36.19
C LYS A 869 -16.33 5.06 34.89
N TRP A 870 -15.02 4.82 34.78
CA TRP A 870 -14.28 5.11 33.55
C TRP A 870 -14.83 4.33 32.34
N LEU A 871 -15.05 3.02 32.51
CA LEU A 871 -15.58 2.16 31.44
C LEU A 871 -17.02 2.53 31.04
N ILE A 872 -17.87 2.86 32.01
CA ILE A 872 -19.23 3.36 31.75
C ILE A 872 -19.18 4.67 30.93
N PHE A 873 -18.27 5.58 31.28
CA PHE A 873 -18.10 6.82 30.53
C PHE A 873 -17.65 6.55 29.08
N ILE A 874 -16.68 5.66 28.87
CA ILE A 874 -16.23 5.24 27.53
C ILE A 874 -17.41 4.68 26.73
N LEU A 875 -18.21 3.79 27.32
CA LEU A 875 -19.35 3.17 26.64
C LEU A 875 -20.39 4.20 26.23
N GLY A 876 -20.81 5.04 27.17
CA GLY A 876 -21.89 6.01 26.95
C GLY A 876 -21.50 7.20 26.08
N SER A 877 -20.24 7.64 26.13
CA SER A 877 -19.85 8.96 25.59
C SER A 877 -18.78 8.91 24.49
N ILE A 878 -18.17 7.74 24.22
CA ILE A 878 -17.09 7.59 23.23
C ILE A 878 -17.40 6.47 22.22
N ILE A 879 -17.94 5.34 22.69
CA ILE A 879 -18.27 4.21 21.81
C ILE A 879 -19.65 4.38 21.18
N SER A 880 -20.63 4.88 21.94
CA SER A 880 -22.02 5.05 21.49
C SER A 880 -22.26 6.32 20.66
N SER A 881 -21.32 7.28 20.73
CA SER A 881 -21.26 8.50 19.91
C SER A 881 -20.51 8.25 18.61
#